data_AF-A0A0D0KH00-F1
#
_entry.id   AF-A0A0D0KH00-F1
#
_cell.length_a   1.000
_cell.length_b   1.000
_cell.length_c   1.000
_cell.angle_alpha   90.00
_cell.angle_beta   90.00
_cell.angle_gamma   90.00
#
_symmetry.space_group_name_H-M   'P 1'
#
loop_
_entity.id
_entity.type
_entity.pdbx_description
1 polymer ?
#
loop_
_entity_poly.entity_id
_entity_poly.type
_entity_poly.pdbx_seq_one_letter_code
_entity_poly.pdbx_strand_id
1 'polypeptide(L)'
;MDVVSIGIAAADAKKKYASLALNRFDFTRLAVKGALALPAAAAQHRIDYEDAETIVEQWANVSGWSAGKGQAVDGFFVGGANSTEAGHVRLMPLTGRARISTSVVVPATVGGSHLAFLGVSGASPTPVGNAVFGIGVDPATNRPMAWRGSAIGGAGTEFLGADPLPAGKYYIDLIEDENVVSAVILNDAHTIEYRAMILRTVLGSVGSLVLYMSDTRATTGIKFGPIGIKKAMATIAPRKVGTLSAQTLTYTTSWPDLAGWTTSGGVVNAGRLYSSGTGSGLTTRPLPNLSDTSDMTIVGDIQCPAVGGSALFLVGLKGLPTSGNGSPDMVMIGMNNLNQAQKWVGTAQGGAGGTRINDTQKPAGVYPVRIRVQNGNAVFTIFETDGTTVLSTFTQSVAGLTKGFAELCVWASDTNAAAGRSLGPLSLTQVVAPSQHALEGASDTVMWTRPKVSSVSNARIAWPKNYDSRRPAPAILFCHGTGRVGGVTFDDVETRGYWQGLVDAGYIVMSADAQANAWGNPLSVTDYEDLGNYAWNHLAVSGFLVLSQSMGGMPGLNLLRKRVLPGVFGWYGTAPVCNLKAEYDLTFADQIKTAYGIAADGSDYAAKTAGHDPMLAAPEEFGGLPMRSMSYDSDAVVPPQTNVIQLLTKLAPYTPEASYTGIAGTAHIGSQAFNVADTTAFAKRWGPAPVA
;
A
#
# COMPACT_ATOMS: atom_id res chain seq x y z
N MET A 1 -12.87 13.85 36.01
CA MET A 1 -13.97 12.91 35.72
C MET A 1 -15.25 13.62 36.10
N ASP A 2 -15.97 14.16 35.13
CA ASP A 2 -17.27 14.78 35.40
C ASP A 2 -18.32 13.68 35.53
N VAL A 3 -18.91 13.60 36.71
CA VAL A 3 -20.06 12.74 36.99
C VAL A 3 -21.26 13.39 36.30
N VAL A 4 -21.70 12.82 35.18
CA VAL A 4 -22.99 13.17 34.59
C VAL A 4 -24.08 12.50 35.43
N SER A 5 -24.55 13.23 36.44
CA SER A 5 -25.75 12.89 37.21
C SER A 5 -26.97 13.10 36.32
N ILE A 6 -27.67 12.03 35.93
CA ILE A 6 -29.00 12.14 35.32
C ILE A 6 -29.98 12.48 36.46
N GLY A 7 -30.16 13.78 36.71
CA GLY A 7 -31.17 14.29 37.62
C GLY A 7 -32.56 14.06 37.05
N ILE A 8 -33.26 13.03 37.54
CA ILE A 8 -34.73 13.01 37.45
C ILE A 8 -35.22 13.97 38.54
N ALA A 9 -35.62 15.16 38.12
CA ALA A 9 -36.14 16.17 39.03
C ALA A 9 -37.38 15.64 39.77
N ALA A 10 -37.28 15.58 41.10
CA ALA A 10 -38.38 15.31 42.01
C ALA A 10 -39.31 16.54 42.08
N ALA A 11 -40.20 16.70 41.10
CA ALA A 11 -41.26 17.71 41.16
C ALA A 11 -42.44 17.38 40.23
N ASP A 12 -43.17 16.28 40.47
CA ASP A 12 -44.61 16.25 40.15
C ASP A 12 -45.39 15.13 40.90
N ALA A 13 -45.28 15.08 42.23
CA ALA A 13 -45.89 14.04 43.06
C ALA A 13 -47.42 14.14 43.25
N LYS A 14 -48.18 14.85 42.40
CA LYS A 14 -49.64 15.04 42.59
C LYS A 14 -50.54 14.95 41.35
N LYS A 15 -50.13 14.28 40.27
CA LYS A 15 -51.07 13.88 39.20
C LYS A 15 -51.35 12.38 39.25
N LYS A 16 -52.59 12.05 39.64
CA LYS A 16 -53.16 10.70 39.57
C LYS A 16 -53.22 10.25 38.10
N TYR A 17 -52.23 9.47 37.65
CA TYR A 17 -52.32 8.68 36.43
C TYR A 17 -52.81 7.26 36.75
N ALA A 18 -54.05 7.16 37.25
CA ALA A 18 -54.78 5.92 37.30
C ALA A 18 -55.59 5.80 36.00
N SER A 19 -54.97 5.29 34.92
CA SER A 19 -55.64 4.73 33.71
C SER A 19 -54.75 4.53 32.47
N LEU A 20 -53.42 4.66 32.55
CA LEU A 20 -52.56 4.24 31.44
C LEU A 20 -52.15 2.79 31.62
N ALA A 21 -52.84 1.92 30.89
CA ALA A 21 -52.53 0.51 30.77
C ALA A 21 -51.03 0.32 30.44
N LEU A 22 -50.35 -0.42 31.33
CA LEU A 22 -49.02 -0.97 31.14
C LEU A 22 -49.03 -1.91 29.93
N ASN A 23 -48.79 -1.37 28.74
CA ASN A 23 -48.31 -2.12 27.59
C ASN A 23 -47.65 -1.12 26.63
N ARG A 24 -46.36 -1.35 26.37
CA ARG A 24 -45.46 -0.58 25.46
C ARG A 24 -44.83 0.69 26.05
N PHE A 25 -43.96 0.51 27.04
CA PHE A 25 -42.73 1.28 27.02
C PHE A 25 -41.83 0.64 25.97
N ASP A 26 -41.76 1.27 24.81
CA ASP A 26 -40.92 0.82 23.70
C ASP A 26 -39.45 1.15 23.98
N PHE A 27 -38.75 0.21 24.59
CA PHE A 27 -37.30 0.29 24.83
C PHE A 27 -36.47 0.20 23.54
N THR A 28 -37.06 -0.08 22.37
CA THR A 28 -36.29 -0.15 21.11
C THR A 28 -35.72 1.21 20.69
N ARG A 29 -36.28 2.33 21.17
CA ARG A 29 -35.74 3.68 20.90
C ARG A 29 -34.68 4.18 21.87
N LEU A 30 -34.49 3.55 23.04
CA LEU A 30 -33.45 3.98 23.99
C LEU A 30 -32.07 3.34 23.75
N ALA A 31 -31.95 2.40 22.79
CA ALA A 31 -30.68 1.80 22.39
C ALA A 31 -29.80 2.72 21.52
N VAL A 32 -30.28 3.88 21.08
CA VAL A 32 -29.61 4.73 20.07
C VAL A 32 -28.86 5.93 20.67
N LYS A 33 -28.21 5.73 21.83
CA LYS A 33 -27.13 6.65 22.28
C LYS A 33 -25.78 5.99 22.51
N GLY A 34 -25.72 4.65 22.57
CA GLY A 34 -24.46 3.91 22.60
C GLY A 34 -23.79 3.77 21.22
N ALA A 35 -24.59 3.78 20.14
CA ALA A 35 -24.08 3.57 18.78
C ALA A 35 -23.62 4.87 18.07
N LEU A 36 -23.96 6.05 18.57
CA LEU A 36 -23.62 7.34 17.93
C LEU A 36 -22.39 8.04 18.52
N ALA A 37 -21.80 7.51 19.60
CA ALA A 37 -20.50 7.97 20.10
C ALA A 37 -19.30 7.33 19.37
N LEU A 38 -19.55 6.38 18.47
CA LEU A 38 -18.55 5.65 17.69
C LEU A 38 -17.67 6.47 16.72
N PRO A 39 -18.03 7.70 16.24
CA PRO A 39 -17.12 8.42 15.35
C PRO A 39 -15.90 9.03 16.05
N ALA A 40 -15.97 9.33 17.35
CA ALA A 40 -14.93 10.10 18.02
C ALA A 40 -13.71 9.25 18.43
N ALA A 41 -13.93 7.99 18.86
CA ALA A 41 -12.84 7.09 19.24
C ALA A 41 -12.15 6.47 18.01
N ALA A 42 -12.89 6.13 16.96
CA ALA A 42 -12.30 5.67 15.68
C ALA A 42 -11.51 6.77 14.95
N ALA A 43 -11.78 8.05 15.26
CA ALA A 43 -10.96 9.17 14.76
C ALA A 43 -9.62 9.33 15.50
N GLN A 44 -9.38 8.62 16.61
CA GLN A 44 -8.20 8.80 17.48
C GLN A 44 -7.17 7.67 17.42
N HIS A 45 -7.37 6.63 16.60
CA HIS A 45 -6.39 5.55 16.45
C HIS A 45 -6.17 5.30 14.95
N ARG A 46 -5.23 6.03 14.36
CA ARG A 46 -4.85 5.83 12.95
C ARG A 46 -3.36 5.60 12.86
N ILE A 47 -2.98 4.54 12.17
CA ILE A 47 -1.60 4.29 11.75
C ILE A 47 -1.50 4.76 10.31
N ASP A 48 -0.89 5.91 10.14
CA ASP A 48 -0.49 6.37 8.83
C ASP A 48 0.92 5.82 8.55
N TYR A 49 1.09 5.12 7.43
CA TYR A 49 2.43 5.08 6.83
C TYR A 49 2.73 6.42 6.14
N GLU A 50 1.80 7.37 6.03
CA GLU A 50 2.02 8.63 5.31
C GLU A 50 3.09 9.55 5.88
N ASP A 51 3.46 9.40 7.16
CA ASP A 51 4.57 10.14 7.77
C ASP A 51 5.91 9.37 7.67
N ALA A 52 5.95 8.35 6.80
CA ALA A 52 7.11 7.54 6.53
C ALA A 52 8.20 8.29 5.76
N GLU A 53 9.45 8.02 6.12
CA GLU A 53 10.53 8.05 5.15
C GLU A 53 10.17 7.09 3.99
N THR A 54 9.85 7.65 2.83
CA THR A 54 9.65 6.90 1.60
C THR A 54 10.97 6.84 0.87
N ILE A 55 11.45 5.63 0.60
CA ILE A 55 12.66 5.41 -0.19
C ILE A 55 12.24 4.71 -1.47
N VAL A 56 12.60 5.29 -2.60
CA VAL A 56 12.40 4.68 -3.91
C VAL A 56 13.76 4.50 -4.56
N GLU A 57 14.11 3.25 -4.83
CA GLU A 57 15.28 2.87 -5.62
C GLU A 57 14.85 2.62 -7.06
N GLN A 58 15.29 3.47 -7.99
CA GLN A 58 14.96 3.37 -9.43
C GLN A 58 16.07 2.67 -10.22
N TRP A 59 17.14 2.23 -9.56
CA TRP A 59 18.31 1.61 -10.20
C TRP A 59 18.93 2.49 -11.29
N ALA A 60 19.13 3.79 -10.99
CA ALA A 60 19.97 4.63 -11.83
C ALA A 60 21.46 4.28 -11.66
N ASN A 61 21.83 3.81 -10.47
CA ASN A 61 23.12 3.23 -10.10
C ASN A 61 22.92 2.41 -8.80
N VAL A 62 24.00 1.85 -8.25
CA VAL A 62 23.98 1.16 -6.94
C VAL A 62 24.57 2.02 -5.82
N SER A 63 24.68 3.33 -6.01
CA SER A 63 25.21 4.24 -4.98
C SER A 63 24.21 4.32 -3.83
N GLY A 64 24.68 4.03 -2.60
CA GLY A 64 23.82 3.87 -1.42
C GLY A 64 23.62 2.42 -0.98
N TRP A 65 24.10 1.46 -1.76
CA TRP A 65 24.22 0.06 -1.36
C TRP A 65 25.67 -0.27 -1.01
N SER A 66 25.88 -1.27 -0.15
CA SER A 66 27.22 -1.77 0.18
C SER A 66 27.92 -2.29 -1.09
N ALA A 67 29.25 -2.28 -1.08
CA ALA A 67 30.03 -2.75 -2.22
C ALA A 67 29.69 -4.21 -2.54
N GLY A 68 29.08 -4.43 -3.70
CA GLY A 68 28.69 -5.74 -4.20
C GLY A 68 28.89 -5.81 -5.71
N LYS A 69 28.79 -7.02 -6.27
CA LYS A 69 29.02 -7.27 -7.70
C LYS A 69 27.77 -7.07 -8.59
N GLY A 70 26.63 -6.72 -7.99
CA GLY A 70 25.38 -6.41 -8.69
C GLY A 70 25.47 -5.07 -9.40
N GLN A 71 24.69 -4.90 -10.46
CA GLN A 71 24.73 -3.74 -11.35
C GLN A 71 23.31 -3.23 -11.62
N ALA A 72 23.20 -1.94 -11.85
CA ALA A 72 21.99 -1.30 -12.33
C ALA A 72 22.03 -1.25 -13.87
N VAL A 73 21.08 -1.90 -14.54
CA VAL A 73 20.98 -1.97 -16.00
C VAL A 73 19.53 -1.80 -16.42
N ASP A 74 19.26 -0.81 -17.27
CA ASP A 74 17.93 -0.52 -17.84
C ASP A 74 16.79 -0.39 -16.79
N GLY A 75 17.09 0.21 -15.63
CA GLY A 75 16.12 0.36 -14.54
C GLY A 75 15.86 -0.91 -13.73
N PHE A 76 16.71 -1.93 -13.88
CA PHE A 76 16.70 -3.15 -13.09
C PHE A 76 18.03 -3.34 -12.35
N PHE A 77 17.95 -4.01 -11.21
CA PHE A 77 19.10 -4.63 -10.58
C PHE A 77 19.32 -6.05 -11.13
N VAL A 78 20.54 -6.29 -11.61
CA VAL A 78 20.99 -7.56 -12.19
C VAL A 78 22.27 -8.04 -11.52
N GLY A 79 22.55 -9.33 -11.62
CA GLY A 79 23.85 -9.88 -11.23
C GLY A 79 24.94 -9.45 -12.21
N GLY A 80 26.16 -9.21 -11.71
CA GLY A 80 27.30 -8.92 -12.57
C GLY A 80 27.69 -10.13 -13.42
N ALA A 81 28.05 -9.89 -14.69
CA ALA A 81 28.63 -10.93 -15.53
C ALA A 81 29.92 -11.48 -14.86
N ASN A 82 30.04 -12.81 -14.77
CA ASN A 82 31.20 -13.54 -14.19
C ASN A 82 31.37 -13.44 -12.67
N SER A 83 30.32 -13.10 -11.94
CA SER A 83 30.33 -12.91 -10.50
C SER A 83 29.47 -13.98 -9.82
N THR A 84 30.08 -14.90 -9.08
CA THR A 84 29.34 -15.97 -8.38
C THR A 84 28.36 -15.46 -7.31
N GLU A 85 28.57 -14.25 -6.75
CA GLU A 85 27.73 -13.71 -5.67
C GLU A 85 27.69 -12.17 -5.68
N ALA A 86 26.49 -11.58 -5.74
CA ALA A 86 26.25 -10.14 -5.63
C ALA A 86 25.27 -9.85 -4.48
N GLY A 87 25.78 -9.87 -3.24
CA GLY A 87 25.06 -9.33 -2.10
C GLY A 87 25.21 -7.82 -2.02
N HIS A 88 24.09 -7.11 -1.97
CA HIS A 88 24.01 -5.67 -1.75
C HIS A 88 23.18 -5.43 -0.50
N VAL A 89 23.74 -4.65 0.43
CA VAL A 89 23.10 -4.31 1.69
C VAL A 89 22.90 -2.81 1.74
N ARG A 90 21.67 -2.37 1.96
CA ARG A 90 21.36 -0.97 2.21
C ARG A 90 21.03 -0.81 3.68
N LEU A 91 21.81 0.01 4.36
CA LEU A 91 21.52 0.38 5.75
C LEU A 91 20.14 1.02 5.79
N MET A 92 19.30 0.44 6.63
CA MET A 92 17.92 0.83 6.77
C MET A 92 17.54 0.56 8.22
N PRO A 93 17.83 1.49 9.15
CA PRO A 93 17.39 1.32 10.53
C PRO A 93 15.85 1.29 10.52
N LEU A 94 15.27 0.09 10.66
CA LEU A 94 13.85 -0.15 10.81
C LEU A 94 13.60 -0.40 12.29
N THR A 95 13.43 0.70 13.03
CA THR A 95 13.05 0.63 14.44
C THR A 95 11.56 0.32 14.62
N GLY A 96 10.77 0.41 13.54
CA GLY A 96 9.32 0.19 13.53
C GLY A 96 8.88 -0.74 12.40
N ARG A 97 7.68 -0.51 11.88
CA ARG A 97 7.10 -1.30 10.78
C ARG A 97 7.66 -0.84 9.45
N ALA A 98 7.67 -1.72 8.45
CA ALA A 98 8.01 -1.35 7.09
C ALA A 98 7.21 -2.15 6.08
N ARG A 99 6.92 -1.53 4.94
CA ARG A 99 6.54 -2.23 3.71
C ARG A 99 7.63 -2.01 2.69
N ILE A 100 8.10 -3.09 2.09
CA ILE A 100 9.10 -3.11 1.03
C ILE A 100 8.45 -3.85 -0.14
N SER A 101 8.44 -3.24 -1.31
CA SER A 101 7.85 -3.81 -2.51
C SER A 101 8.82 -3.69 -3.68
N THR A 102 8.91 -4.75 -4.49
CA THR A 102 9.64 -4.73 -5.75
C THR A 102 8.97 -5.62 -6.78
N SER A 103 9.40 -5.53 -8.03
CA SER A 103 9.07 -6.53 -9.04
C SER A 103 10.28 -7.42 -9.30
N VAL A 104 10.04 -8.66 -9.68
CA VAL A 104 11.06 -9.60 -10.13
C VAL A 104 10.63 -10.16 -11.49
N VAL A 105 11.54 -10.22 -12.44
CA VAL A 105 11.30 -10.85 -13.73
C VAL A 105 11.97 -12.22 -13.73
N VAL A 106 11.17 -13.25 -13.97
CA VAL A 106 11.61 -14.65 -14.06
C VAL A 106 11.79 -15.00 -15.55
N PRO A 107 13.00 -15.43 -15.97
CA PRO A 107 13.28 -15.76 -17.37
C PRO A 107 12.69 -17.12 -17.76
N ALA A 108 12.44 -17.33 -19.05
CA ALA A 108 11.95 -18.62 -19.57
C ALA A 108 12.98 -19.74 -19.45
N THR A 109 14.25 -19.42 -19.67
CA THR A 109 15.35 -20.37 -19.53
C THR A 109 15.85 -20.34 -18.09
N VAL A 110 16.01 -21.50 -17.45
CA VAL A 110 16.70 -21.62 -16.15
C VAL A 110 18.22 -21.48 -16.33
N GLY A 111 18.94 -21.04 -15.29
CA GLY A 111 20.39 -20.88 -15.34
C GLY A 111 20.93 -19.95 -14.25
N GLY A 112 22.25 -19.87 -14.14
CA GLY A 112 22.90 -19.19 -13.00
C GLY A 112 23.03 -20.09 -11.78
N SER A 113 23.36 -19.50 -10.63
CA SER A 113 23.53 -20.22 -9.37
C SER A 113 22.46 -19.85 -8.35
N HIS A 114 22.21 -20.79 -7.43
CA HIS A 114 21.18 -20.97 -6.40
C HIS A 114 20.29 -19.82 -5.86
N LEU A 115 20.63 -18.54 -5.88
CA LEU A 115 19.96 -17.53 -5.05
C LEU A 115 19.72 -16.19 -5.75
N ALA A 116 18.46 -15.82 -5.94
CA ALA A 116 18.05 -14.45 -6.23
C ALA A 116 16.90 -14.04 -5.31
N PHE A 117 17.15 -13.18 -4.32
CA PHE A 117 16.12 -12.82 -3.34
C PHE A 117 16.22 -11.37 -2.83
N LEU A 118 15.07 -10.87 -2.37
CA LEU A 118 14.95 -9.63 -1.60
C LEU A 118 14.63 -10.00 -0.14
N GLY A 119 15.28 -9.34 0.81
CA GLY A 119 15.14 -9.65 2.23
C GLY A 119 15.58 -8.53 3.17
N VAL A 120 15.64 -8.86 4.45
CA VAL A 120 16.04 -7.96 5.55
C VAL A 120 17.02 -8.66 6.50
N SER A 121 17.78 -7.87 7.27
CA SER A 121 18.78 -8.39 8.23
C SER A 121 18.94 -7.53 9.49
N GLY A 122 19.52 -8.15 10.54
CA GLY A 122 19.42 -7.71 11.93
C GLY A 122 20.39 -6.65 12.51
N ALA A 123 21.41 -6.13 11.81
CA ALA A 123 22.22 -4.97 12.31
C ALA A 123 23.46 -4.56 11.49
N SER A 124 24.07 -5.45 10.69
CA SER A 124 25.39 -5.16 10.10
C SER A 124 25.31 -4.86 8.59
N PRO A 125 26.04 -3.84 8.09
CA PRO A 125 26.21 -3.59 6.66
C PRO A 125 26.99 -4.69 5.91
N THR A 126 27.42 -5.74 6.62
CA THR A 126 28.15 -6.88 6.05
C THR A 126 27.21 -8.04 5.71
N PRO A 127 27.32 -8.65 4.52
CA PRO A 127 26.53 -9.82 4.10
C PRO A 127 26.66 -11.09 4.98
N VAL A 128 27.57 -11.08 5.95
CA VAL A 128 28.03 -12.24 6.71
C VAL A 128 27.90 -11.97 8.21
N GLY A 129 27.13 -12.80 8.93
CA GLY A 129 27.13 -12.87 10.39
C GLY A 129 25.83 -12.54 11.14
N ASN A 130 24.72 -12.20 10.46
CA ASN A 130 23.44 -11.89 11.11
C ASN A 130 22.29 -12.73 10.56
N ALA A 131 21.22 -12.86 11.34
CA ALA A 131 19.98 -13.46 10.88
C ALA A 131 19.42 -12.68 9.67
N VAL A 132 19.30 -13.36 8.54
CA VAL A 132 18.73 -12.86 7.29
C VAL A 132 17.44 -13.61 7.00
N PHE A 133 16.42 -12.86 6.58
CA PHE A 133 15.19 -13.40 6.05
C PHE A 133 14.87 -12.76 4.71
N GLY A 134 14.47 -13.56 3.73
CA GLY A 134 14.05 -13.05 2.44
C GLY A 134 13.25 -14.06 1.63
N ILE A 135 12.70 -13.59 0.52
CA ILE A 135 11.97 -14.41 -0.44
C ILE A 135 12.44 -14.08 -1.85
N GLY A 136 12.42 -15.08 -2.72
CA GLY A 136 12.97 -14.94 -4.06
C GLY A 136 12.75 -16.17 -4.92
N VAL A 137 13.59 -16.30 -5.94
CA VAL A 137 13.49 -17.33 -6.96
C VAL A 137 14.87 -17.94 -7.16
N ASP A 138 14.93 -19.27 -7.25
CA ASP A 138 16.14 -19.99 -7.63
C ASP A 138 16.43 -19.75 -9.11
N PRO A 139 17.56 -19.14 -9.50
CA PRO A 139 17.91 -19.04 -10.91
C PRO A 139 18.06 -20.42 -11.58
N ALA A 140 18.53 -21.44 -10.85
CA ALA A 140 18.81 -22.76 -11.41
C ALA A 140 17.56 -23.59 -11.71
N THR A 141 16.45 -23.32 -11.01
CA THR A 141 15.21 -24.10 -11.16
C THR A 141 13.97 -23.24 -11.41
N ASN A 142 14.09 -21.91 -11.38
CA ASN A 142 12.99 -20.95 -11.31
C ASN A 142 11.99 -21.23 -10.17
N ARG A 143 12.36 -22.04 -9.17
CA ARG A 143 11.46 -22.35 -8.06
C ARG A 143 11.45 -21.22 -7.05
N PRO A 144 10.29 -20.89 -6.49
CA PRO A 144 10.18 -19.90 -5.42
C PRO A 144 10.87 -20.43 -4.16
N MET A 145 11.55 -19.55 -3.44
CA MET A 145 12.25 -19.91 -2.22
C MET A 145 12.13 -18.84 -1.15
N ALA A 146 12.26 -19.28 0.09
CA ALA A 146 12.57 -18.44 1.23
C ALA A 146 14.01 -18.70 1.69
N TRP A 147 14.62 -17.66 2.25
CA TRP A 147 15.90 -17.75 2.92
C TRP A 147 15.74 -17.47 4.40
N ARG A 148 16.30 -18.35 5.24
CA ARG A 148 16.41 -18.16 6.70
C ARG A 148 17.77 -18.66 7.14
N GLY A 149 18.70 -17.76 7.44
CA GLY A 149 20.06 -18.17 7.77
C GLY A 149 20.85 -17.11 8.53
N SER A 150 21.95 -17.54 9.14
CA SER A 150 22.91 -16.69 9.85
C SER A 150 23.89 -15.93 8.93
N ALA A 151 23.89 -16.25 7.65
CA ALA A 151 24.64 -15.57 6.60
C ALA A 151 23.95 -15.77 5.26
N ILE A 152 24.24 -14.91 4.29
CA ILE A 152 23.77 -15.07 2.91
C ILE A 152 24.70 -16.07 2.19
N GLY A 153 24.14 -17.04 1.45
CA GLY A 153 24.92 -18.08 0.73
C GLY A 153 25.26 -19.34 1.53
N GLY A 154 24.87 -19.42 2.82
CA GLY A 154 25.03 -20.61 3.69
C GLY A 154 23.91 -21.66 3.61
N ALA A 155 23.77 -22.49 4.65
CA ALA A 155 22.58 -23.33 4.80
C ALA A 155 21.39 -22.46 5.24
N GLY A 156 20.26 -22.51 4.52
CA GLY A 156 19.10 -21.67 4.85
C GLY A 156 18.00 -21.56 3.77
N THR A 157 18.18 -22.19 2.60
CA THR A 157 17.18 -22.19 1.53
C THR A 157 16.03 -23.15 1.83
N GLU A 158 14.81 -22.65 1.70
CA GLU A 158 13.57 -23.43 1.75
C GLU A 158 12.83 -23.23 0.42
N PHE A 159 12.59 -24.29 -0.35
CA PHE A 159 11.73 -24.19 -1.53
C PHE A 159 10.27 -24.11 -1.09
N LEU A 160 9.57 -23.07 -1.56
CA LEU A 160 8.17 -22.82 -1.19
C LEU A 160 7.18 -23.58 -2.08
N GLY A 161 7.64 -24.14 -3.18
CA GLY A 161 6.85 -24.91 -4.14
C GLY A 161 7.68 -25.97 -4.85
N ALA A 162 7.02 -27.04 -5.30
CA ALA A 162 7.64 -28.07 -6.12
C ALA A 162 7.87 -27.57 -7.56
N ASP A 163 6.92 -26.81 -8.09
CA ASP A 163 6.91 -26.40 -9.48
C ASP A 163 7.70 -25.09 -9.72
N PRO A 164 8.41 -24.98 -10.86
CA PRO A 164 9.00 -23.73 -11.32
C PRO A 164 7.96 -22.65 -11.57
N LEU A 165 8.32 -21.40 -11.29
CA LEU A 165 7.55 -20.24 -11.76
C LEU A 165 7.61 -20.16 -13.29
N PRO A 166 6.45 -19.96 -13.96
CA PRO A 166 6.43 -19.57 -15.36
C PRO A 166 7.27 -18.32 -15.63
N ALA A 167 7.72 -18.17 -16.88
CA ALA A 167 8.38 -16.94 -17.31
C ALA A 167 7.40 -15.76 -17.19
N GLY A 168 7.84 -14.66 -16.60
CA GLY A 168 6.95 -13.51 -16.42
C GLY A 168 7.43 -12.51 -15.39
N LYS A 169 6.58 -11.52 -15.15
CA LYS A 169 6.76 -10.53 -14.10
C LYS A 169 6.00 -10.98 -12.85
N TYR A 170 6.68 -10.85 -11.72
CA TYR A 170 6.15 -11.12 -10.40
C TYR A 170 6.43 -9.92 -9.50
N TYR A 171 5.78 -9.89 -8.35
CA TYR A 171 6.00 -8.88 -7.32
C TYR A 171 6.43 -9.56 -6.03
N ILE A 172 7.31 -8.91 -5.30
CA ILE A 172 7.70 -9.32 -3.96
C ILE A 172 7.34 -8.21 -3.00
N ASP A 173 6.52 -8.56 -2.01
CA ASP A 173 6.20 -7.69 -0.89
C ASP A 173 6.78 -8.29 0.40
N LEU A 174 7.56 -7.49 1.13
CA LEU A 174 7.91 -7.74 2.51
C LEU A 174 7.18 -6.74 3.42
N ILE A 175 6.59 -7.26 4.49
CA ILE A 175 5.89 -6.48 5.49
C ILE A 175 6.48 -6.85 6.84
N GLU A 176 7.04 -5.85 7.52
CA GLU A 176 7.52 -5.94 8.88
C GLU A 176 6.50 -5.29 9.81
N ASP A 177 6.05 -6.03 10.81
CA ASP A 177 5.25 -5.49 11.93
C ASP A 177 6.01 -5.59 13.26
N GLU A 178 5.37 -5.50 14.42
CA GLU A 178 6.05 -5.65 15.71
C GLU A 178 6.63 -7.05 15.93
N ASN A 179 6.02 -8.06 15.33
CA ASN A 179 6.11 -9.45 15.77
C ASN A 179 6.80 -10.32 14.72
N VAL A 180 6.61 -10.03 13.44
CA VAL A 180 7.10 -10.84 12.32
C VAL A 180 7.59 -9.97 11.16
N VAL A 181 8.40 -10.61 10.31
CA VAL A 181 8.58 -10.19 8.93
C VAL A 181 7.89 -11.21 8.05
N SER A 182 6.91 -10.76 7.28
CA SER A 182 6.16 -11.51 6.27
C SER A 182 6.73 -11.19 4.90
N ALA A 183 6.83 -12.18 4.02
CA ALA A 183 7.25 -12.01 2.64
C ALA A 183 6.33 -12.82 1.72
N VAL A 184 5.92 -12.24 0.60
CA VAL A 184 5.06 -12.89 -0.41
C VAL A 184 5.61 -12.67 -1.81
N ILE A 185 5.40 -13.66 -2.69
CA ILE A 185 5.53 -13.54 -4.14
C ILE A 185 4.13 -13.51 -4.73
N LEU A 186 3.85 -12.50 -5.54
CA LEU A 186 2.60 -12.35 -6.28
C LEU A 186 2.85 -12.45 -7.78
N ASN A 187 1.91 -13.02 -8.53
CA ASN A 187 1.95 -13.01 -9.99
C ASN A 187 1.61 -11.61 -10.56
N ASP A 188 1.59 -11.47 -11.89
CA ASP A 188 1.33 -10.17 -12.53
C ASP A 188 -0.10 -9.64 -12.27
N ALA A 189 -1.03 -10.54 -11.96
CA ALA A 189 -2.39 -10.20 -11.52
C ALA A 189 -2.46 -9.88 -10.01
N HIS A 190 -1.33 -9.79 -9.32
CA HIS A 190 -1.20 -9.60 -7.87
C HIS A 190 -1.91 -10.66 -7.02
N THR A 191 -2.13 -11.84 -7.57
CA THR A 191 -2.55 -13.01 -6.78
C THR A 191 -1.32 -13.60 -6.11
N ILE A 192 -1.42 -13.91 -4.81
CA ILE A 192 -0.32 -14.56 -4.08
C ILE A 192 -0.07 -15.95 -4.65
N GLU A 193 1.19 -16.23 -4.94
CA GLU A 193 1.68 -17.54 -5.35
C GLU A 193 2.40 -18.23 -4.19
N TYR A 194 3.29 -17.52 -3.50
CA TYR A 194 4.14 -18.10 -2.44
C TYR A 194 4.34 -17.13 -1.28
N ARG A 195 4.69 -17.67 -0.11
CA ARG A 195 4.87 -16.89 1.11
C ARG A 195 5.92 -17.48 2.04
N ALA A 196 6.45 -16.63 2.91
CA ALA A 196 7.24 -17.03 4.06
C ALA A 196 7.04 -16.01 5.19
N MET A 197 7.34 -16.42 6.42
CA MET A 197 7.40 -15.51 7.55
C MET A 197 8.43 -15.95 8.57
N ILE A 198 8.93 -14.99 9.34
CA ILE A 198 9.83 -15.22 10.47
C ILE A 198 9.48 -14.29 11.63
N LEU A 199 9.69 -14.73 12.87
CA LEU A 199 9.52 -13.87 14.04
C LEU A 199 10.63 -12.82 14.08
N ARG A 200 10.30 -11.57 14.41
CA ARG A 200 11.30 -10.52 14.61
C ARG A 200 12.25 -10.83 15.76
N THR A 201 11.78 -11.53 16.79
CA THR A 201 12.64 -12.01 17.89
C THR A 201 13.76 -12.95 17.41
N VAL A 202 13.59 -13.61 16.26
CA VAL A 202 14.62 -14.44 15.63
C VAL A 202 15.59 -13.59 14.80
N LEU A 203 15.11 -12.53 14.14
CA LEU A 203 15.95 -11.62 13.35
C LEU A 203 16.73 -10.60 14.19
N GLY A 204 16.22 -10.25 15.37
CA GLY A 204 16.68 -9.08 16.13
C GLY A 204 16.13 -7.77 15.53
N SER A 205 16.86 -6.67 15.73
CA SER A 205 16.49 -5.36 15.18
C SER A 205 16.68 -5.33 13.66
N VAL A 206 15.64 -5.18 12.85
CA VAL A 206 15.86 -5.07 11.40
C VAL A 206 16.62 -3.76 11.09
N GLY A 207 17.85 -3.89 10.63
CA GLY A 207 18.78 -2.77 10.43
C GLY A 207 19.18 -2.55 8.98
N SER A 208 18.87 -3.49 8.08
CA SER A 208 19.25 -3.36 6.68
C SER A 208 18.33 -4.12 5.73
N LEU A 209 18.14 -3.54 4.55
CA LEU A 209 17.58 -4.21 3.39
C LEU A 209 18.69 -5.00 2.70
N VAL A 210 18.36 -6.21 2.27
CA VAL A 210 19.27 -7.13 1.59
C VAL A 210 18.71 -7.45 0.21
N LEU A 211 19.55 -7.29 -0.80
CA LEU A 211 19.31 -7.82 -2.12
C LEU A 211 20.46 -8.77 -2.48
N TYR A 212 20.14 -9.99 -2.88
CA TYR A 212 21.15 -10.96 -3.26
C TYR A 212 20.85 -11.53 -4.64
N MET A 213 21.89 -11.63 -5.46
CA MET A 213 21.80 -12.18 -6.80
C MET A 213 23.04 -13.04 -7.10
N SER A 214 22.83 -14.32 -7.39
CA SER A 214 23.86 -15.23 -7.94
C SER A 214 23.50 -15.71 -9.36
N ASP A 215 22.54 -15.04 -10.01
CA ASP A 215 22.30 -15.20 -11.43
C ASP A 215 23.35 -14.40 -12.24
N THR A 216 24.22 -15.11 -12.95
CA THR A 216 25.33 -14.54 -13.73
C THR A 216 24.94 -14.11 -15.14
N ARG A 217 23.68 -14.30 -15.54
CA ARG A 217 23.20 -14.07 -16.90
C ARG A 217 22.81 -12.61 -17.18
N ALA A 218 23.07 -11.72 -16.23
CA ALA A 218 22.81 -10.28 -16.32
C ALA A 218 21.36 -9.98 -16.77
N THR A 219 21.17 -9.23 -17.87
CA THR A 219 19.84 -8.79 -18.35
C THR A 219 18.94 -9.91 -18.87
N THR A 220 19.51 -11.10 -19.12
CA THR A 220 18.79 -12.30 -19.59
C THR A 220 18.39 -13.26 -18.47
N GLY A 221 18.88 -13.03 -17.25
CA GLY A 221 18.55 -13.80 -16.05
C GLY A 221 17.42 -13.20 -15.24
N ILE A 222 17.35 -13.60 -13.97
CA ILE A 222 16.48 -13.00 -12.97
C ILE A 222 16.95 -11.56 -12.71
N LYS A 223 15.99 -10.64 -12.62
CA LYS A 223 16.25 -9.22 -12.38
C LYS A 223 15.18 -8.58 -11.52
N PHE A 224 15.58 -7.67 -10.65
CA PHE A 224 14.68 -6.93 -9.76
C PHE A 224 14.41 -5.54 -10.32
N GLY A 225 13.13 -5.17 -10.44
CA GLY A 225 12.75 -3.82 -10.80
C GLY A 225 12.91 -2.85 -9.62
N PRO A 226 12.43 -1.61 -9.74
CA PRO A 226 12.51 -0.61 -8.68
C PRO A 226 12.05 -1.14 -7.31
N ILE A 227 12.68 -0.68 -6.24
CA ILE A 227 12.29 -1.00 -4.86
C ILE A 227 11.59 0.22 -4.26
N GLY A 228 10.36 0.03 -3.82
CA GLY A 228 9.62 1.00 -3.00
C GLY A 228 9.66 0.59 -1.54
N ILE A 229 9.96 1.52 -0.64
CA ILE A 229 10.03 1.27 0.80
C ILE A 229 9.30 2.36 1.55
N LYS A 230 8.45 1.95 2.49
CA LYS A 230 7.65 2.83 3.34
C LYS A 230 7.81 2.40 4.79
N LYS A 231 8.46 3.24 5.61
CA LYS A 231 8.68 2.97 7.04
C LYS A 231 7.62 3.59 7.92
N ALA A 232 6.93 2.85 8.77
CA ALA A 232 6.09 3.48 9.78
C ALA A 232 6.96 4.14 10.87
N MET A 233 6.49 5.28 11.39
CA MET A 233 7.05 5.89 12.59
C MET A 233 6.94 4.92 13.78
N ALA A 234 7.92 4.96 14.69
CA ALA A 234 7.95 4.11 15.89
C ALA A 234 6.81 4.41 16.89
N THR A 235 6.12 5.54 16.74
CA THR A 235 5.06 5.99 17.66
C THR A 235 3.80 6.32 16.88
N ILE A 236 2.70 5.65 17.21
CA ILE A 236 1.36 5.88 16.63
C ILE A 236 0.86 7.25 17.11
N ALA A 237 0.97 8.27 16.27
CA ALA A 237 0.38 9.59 16.52
C ALA A 237 -0.96 9.69 15.77
N PRO A 238 -2.11 9.89 16.45
CA PRO A 238 -3.40 10.02 15.79
C PRO A 238 -3.44 11.28 14.91
N ARG A 239 -3.61 11.11 13.60
CA ARG A 239 -3.83 12.25 12.71
C ARG A 239 -5.28 12.72 12.80
N LYS A 240 -5.48 14.02 13.02
CA LYS A 240 -6.75 14.68 12.69
C LYS A 240 -6.91 14.69 11.17
N VAL A 241 -8.10 14.41 10.67
CA VAL A 241 -8.46 14.49 9.24
C VAL A 241 -8.21 15.92 8.74
N GLY A 242 -6.99 16.17 8.27
CA GLY A 242 -6.59 17.39 7.57
C GLY A 242 -6.39 17.05 6.10
N THR A 243 -6.98 17.85 5.24
CA THR A 243 -6.90 17.75 3.78
C THR A 243 -5.45 17.56 3.32
N LEU A 244 -5.22 16.55 2.49
CA LEU A 244 -3.90 16.26 1.91
C LEU A 244 -3.40 17.49 1.15
N SER A 245 -2.37 18.14 1.68
CA SER A 245 -1.63 19.16 0.93
C SER A 245 -0.78 18.44 -0.12
N ALA A 246 -0.84 18.90 -1.37
CA ALA A 246 0.06 18.43 -2.42
C ALA A 246 1.53 18.53 -1.96
N GLN A 247 2.36 17.55 -2.34
CA GLN A 247 3.79 17.63 -2.04
C GLN A 247 4.47 18.57 -3.03
N THR A 248 5.24 19.50 -2.50
CA THR A 248 6.03 20.46 -3.27
C THR A 248 7.48 20.03 -3.26
N LEU A 249 7.98 19.54 -4.40
CA LEU A 249 9.41 19.30 -4.62
C LEU A 249 10.06 20.60 -5.09
N THR A 250 11.04 21.10 -4.33
CA THR A 250 11.80 22.28 -4.72
C THR A 250 13.24 21.87 -5.03
N TYR A 251 13.68 22.15 -6.26
CA TYR A 251 15.05 22.06 -6.70
C TYR A 251 15.60 23.47 -6.91
N THR A 252 16.79 23.78 -6.40
CA THR A 252 17.44 25.06 -6.66
C THR A 252 18.88 24.81 -7.08
N THR A 253 19.33 25.47 -8.15
CA THR A 253 20.73 25.51 -8.56
C THR A 253 21.27 26.93 -8.38
N SER A 254 22.36 27.05 -7.64
CA SER A 254 23.13 28.29 -7.49
C SER A 254 24.30 28.38 -8.47
N TRP A 255 24.37 27.48 -9.46
CA TRP A 255 25.50 27.30 -10.37
C TRP A 255 26.87 27.26 -9.66
N PRO A 256 27.10 26.34 -8.72
CA PRO A 256 28.46 26.10 -8.20
C PRO A 256 29.34 25.43 -9.27
N ASP A 257 28.77 24.55 -10.08
CA ASP A 257 29.37 23.84 -11.20
C ASP A 257 28.27 23.37 -12.19
N LEU A 258 28.66 22.52 -13.15
CA LEU A 258 27.73 21.85 -14.09
C LEU A 258 27.45 20.39 -13.72
N ALA A 259 27.63 19.98 -12.46
CA ALA A 259 27.38 18.60 -12.05
C ALA A 259 25.90 18.22 -12.25
N GLY A 260 25.68 17.11 -12.98
CA GLY A 260 24.35 16.64 -13.37
C GLY A 260 23.73 17.39 -14.55
N TRP A 261 24.49 18.25 -15.24
CA TRP A 261 24.10 18.86 -16.51
C TRP A 261 24.89 18.25 -17.67
N THR A 262 24.22 18.06 -18.81
CA THR A 262 24.87 17.76 -20.09
C THR A 262 25.15 19.08 -20.79
N THR A 263 26.41 19.38 -21.09
CA THR A 263 26.80 20.67 -21.69
C THR A 263 27.49 20.46 -23.04
N SER A 264 27.14 21.31 -24.00
CA SER A 264 27.86 21.52 -25.24
C SER A 264 28.23 23.00 -25.31
N GLY A 265 29.25 23.43 -24.56
CA GLY A 265 29.78 24.79 -24.62
C GLY A 265 29.24 25.77 -23.57
N GLY A 266 28.44 25.33 -22.60
CA GLY A 266 28.10 26.10 -21.41
C GLY A 266 29.20 26.02 -20.34
N VAL A 267 29.43 27.13 -19.63
CA VAL A 267 30.40 27.26 -18.54
C VAL A 267 29.81 28.05 -17.37
N VAL A 268 30.31 27.78 -16.17
CA VAL A 268 29.83 28.39 -14.93
C VAL A 268 30.96 29.19 -14.27
N ASN A 269 30.65 30.41 -13.83
CA ASN A 269 31.54 31.25 -13.03
C ASN A 269 30.70 32.28 -12.25
N ALA A 270 31.16 32.61 -11.04
CA ALA A 270 30.50 33.55 -10.14
C ALA A 270 28.99 33.29 -9.96
N GLY A 271 28.59 32.02 -9.87
CA GLY A 271 27.19 31.62 -9.67
C GLY A 271 26.28 31.87 -10.87
N ARG A 272 26.85 31.92 -12.09
CA ARG A 272 26.12 32.18 -13.33
C ARG A 272 26.53 31.23 -14.45
N LEU A 273 25.56 30.85 -15.28
CA LEU A 273 25.77 30.08 -16.51
C LEU A 273 25.86 31.00 -17.73
N TYR A 274 26.90 30.82 -18.55
CA TYR A 274 27.10 31.55 -19.81
C TYR A 274 27.72 30.63 -20.88
N SER A 275 27.84 31.13 -22.13
CA SER A 275 28.54 30.40 -23.20
C SER A 275 30.05 30.53 -23.06
N SER A 276 30.78 29.47 -23.41
CA SER A 276 32.24 29.37 -23.40
C SER A 276 32.97 30.31 -24.39
N GLY A 277 32.23 31.07 -25.22
CA GLY A 277 32.82 32.05 -26.13
C GLY A 277 33.20 31.53 -27.52
N THR A 278 33.18 30.21 -27.75
CA THR A 278 33.59 29.58 -29.02
C THR A 278 32.42 29.17 -29.92
N GLY A 279 31.19 29.52 -29.55
CA GLY A 279 30.00 29.23 -30.34
C GLY A 279 28.71 29.25 -29.53
N SER A 280 27.63 28.78 -30.16
CA SER A 280 26.36 28.53 -29.47
C SER A 280 26.46 27.27 -28.65
N GLY A 281 26.03 27.32 -27.39
CA GLY A 281 26.03 26.18 -26.50
C GLY A 281 24.68 25.87 -25.88
N LEU A 282 24.41 24.58 -25.71
CA LEU A 282 23.23 24.06 -25.02
C LEU A 282 23.67 23.35 -23.75
N THR A 283 23.00 23.66 -22.65
CA THR A 283 23.16 22.97 -21.38
C THR A 283 21.80 22.38 -21.01
N THR A 284 21.72 21.07 -20.83
CA THR A 284 20.46 20.37 -20.46
C THR A 284 20.60 19.62 -19.14
N ARG A 285 19.48 19.46 -18.45
CA ARG A 285 19.37 18.65 -17.24
C ARG A 285 18.06 17.87 -17.26
N PRO A 286 18.09 16.54 -17.02
CA PRO A 286 16.87 15.76 -16.86
C PRO A 286 15.98 16.31 -15.76
N LEU A 287 14.68 16.39 -16.04
CA LEU A 287 13.65 16.72 -15.05
C LEU A 287 13.11 15.44 -14.42
N PRO A 288 12.88 15.41 -13.10
CA PRO A 288 12.23 14.26 -12.45
C PRO A 288 10.81 14.08 -13.04
N ASN A 289 10.59 12.94 -13.72
CA ASN A 289 9.35 12.48 -14.36
C ASN A 289 8.22 13.52 -14.40
N LEU A 290 8.25 14.37 -15.43
CA LEU A 290 7.11 15.21 -15.79
C LEU A 290 6.06 14.31 -16.43
N SER A 291 5.09 13.86 -15.64
CA SER A 291 3.82 13.39 -16.20
C SER A 291 3.06 14.59 -16.76
N ASP A 292 2.22 14.34 -17.76
CA ASP A 292 1.37 15.32 -18.44
C ASP A 292 0.45 16.13 -17.49
N THR A 293 0.34 15.67 -16.24
CA THR A 293 -0.51 16.20 -15.17
C THR A 293 0.24 16.95 -14.06
N SER A 294 1.56 17.08 -14.11
CA SER A 294 2.34 17.73 -13.06
C SER A 294 2.28 19.26 -13.15
N ASP A 295 1.96 19.94 -12.04
CA ASP A 295 2.10 21.39 -11.94
C ASP A 295 3.58 21.71 -11.65
N MET A 296 4.26 22.42 -12.56
CA MET A 296 5.67 22.78 -12.40
C MET A 296 5.86 24.29 -12.59
N THR A 297 6.73 24.90 -11.80
CA THR A 297 7.16 26.29 -11.95
C THR A 297 8.68 26.37 -11.90
N ILE A 298 9.30 26.90 -12.94
CA ILE A 298 10.73 27.24 -12.98
C ILE A 298 10.84 28.75 -12.90
N VAL A 299 11.77 29.26 -12.09
CA VAL A 299 12.09 30.67 -11.93
C VAL A 299 13.60 30.85 -12.08
N GLY A 300 14.02 31.87 -12.80
CA GLY A 300 15.42 32.29 -12.86
C GLY A 300 15.56 33.73 -13.32
N ASP A 301 16.81 34.14 -13.55
CA ASP A 301 17.15 35.53 -13.87
C ASP A 301 18.08 35.60 -15.08
N ILE A 302 17.65 36.24 -16.17
CA ILE A 302 18.52 36.52 -17.32
C ILE A 302 19.21 37.86 -17.10
N GLN A 303 20.52 37.85 -16.90
CA GLN A 303 21.32 39.07 -16.94
C GLN A 303 21.56 39.48 -18.39
N CYS A 304 21.20 40.71 -18.72
CA CYS A 304 21.45 41.33 -20.02
C CYS A 304 22.46 42.50 -19.87
N PRO A 305 23.55 42.52 -20.66
CA PRO A 305 24.45 43.66 -20.72
C PRO A 305 23.84 44.82 -21.54
N ALA A 306 24.59 45.91 -21.67
CA ALA A 306 24.25 46.98 -22.62
C ALA A 306 24.19 46.40 -24.04
N VAL A 307 23.35 47.01 -24.88
CA VAL A 307 23.10 46.51 -26.24
C VAL A 307 24.39 46.49 -27.07
N GLY A 308 24.71 45.32 -27.62
CA GLY A 308 25.93 45.06 -28.40
C GLY A 308 26.17 43.57 -28.63
N GLY A 309 26.76 43.23 -29.78
CA GLY A 309 27.09 41.85 -30.19
C GLY A 309 25.96 41.09 -30.91
N SER A 310 26.24 39.86 -31.36
CA SER A 310 25.24 38.89 -31.83
C SER A 310 25.12 37.81 -30.76
N ALA A 311 24.01 37.78 -30.03
CA ALA A 311 23.86 36.97 -28.84
C ALA A 311 22.38 36.68 -28.57
N LEU A 312 22.05 35.41 -28.42
CA LEU A 312 20.75 34.92 -27.99
C LEU A 312 20.94 34.08 -26.74
N PHE A 313 20.17 34.39 -25.70
CA PHE A 313 20.15 33.65 -24.44
C PHE A 313 18.72 33.20 -24.15
N LEU A 314 18.50 31.89 -24.08
CA LEU A 314 17.17 31.29 -23.88
C LEU A 314 17.19 30.26 -22.76
N VAL A 315 16.10 30.18 -22.01
CA VAL A 315 15.80 29.09 -21.07
C VAL A 315 14.50 28.42 -21.50
N GLY A 316 14.41 27.11 -21.35
CA GLY A 316 13.25 26.39 -21.81
C GLY A 316 13.18 24.94 -21.38
N LEU A 317 12.31 24.22 -22.06
CA LEU A 317 12.07 22.80 -21.85
C LEU A 317 12.38 22.05 -23.13
N LYS A 318 12.94 20.84 -22.96
CA LYS A 318 13.29 19.94 -24.05
C LYS A 318 12.63 18.56 -23.86
N GLY A 319 12.10 17.97 -24.93
CA GLY A 319 11.53 16.61 -24.95
C GLY A 319 12.59 15.50 -25.03
N LEU A 320 12.20 14.25 -24.77
CA LEU A 320 13.09 13.09 -24.90
C LEU A 320 13.56 12.91 -26.36
N PRO A 321 14.86 12.69 -26.61
CA PRO A 321 15.34 12.42 -27.96
C PRO A 321 14.60 11.21 -28.54
N THR A 322 14.01 11.36 -29.72
CA THR A 322 13.92 10.24 -30.65
C THR A 322 15.30 10.08 -31.28
N SER A 323 15.67 8.88 -31.69
CA SER A 323 16.99 8.51 -32.22
C SER A 323 17.31 9.15 -33.59
N GLY A 324 17.06 10.43 -33.79
CA GLY A 324 17.36 11.23 -34.98
C GLY A 324 16.99 12.70 -34.75
N ASN A 325 17.89 13.61 -35.14
CA ASN A 325 17.82 15.08 -34.96
C ASN A 325 16.67 15.78 -35.74
N GLY A 326 15.42 15.29 -35.65
CA GLY A 326 14.34 15.71 -36.56
C GLY A 326 12.99 16.17 -35.96
N SER A 327 12.74 16.05 -34.65
CA SER A 327 11.42 16.38 -34.05
C SER A 327 11.43 17.67 -33.19
N PRO A 328 10.31 18.41 -33.04
CA PRO A 328 10.25 19.75 -32.45
C PRO A 328 10.32 19.70 -30.92
N ASP A 329 11.46 19.32 -30.40
CA ASP A 329 11.56 18.96 -28.99
C ASP A 329 12.08 20.09 -28.11
N MET A 330 12.18 21.35 -28.56
CA MET A 330 12.58 22.47 -27.69
C MET A 330 11.61 23.65 -27.75
N VAL A 331 11.24 24.14 -26.57
CA VAL A 331 10.40 25.32 -26.37
C VAL A 331 11.09 26.22 -25.36
N MET A 332 11.47 27.43 -25.78
CA MET A 332 12.30 28.32 -24.96
C MET A 332 11.86 29.78 -25.03
N ILE A 333 12.20 30.54 -23.99
CA ILE A 333 12.03 31.99 -23.90
C ILE A 333 13.35 32.65 -23.49
N GLY A 334 13.59 33.88 -23.93
CA GLY A 334 14.72 34.65 -23.42
C GLY A 334 14.94 35.95 -24.18
N MET A 335 16.18 36.41 -24.23
CA MET A 335 16.54 37.75 -24.70
C MET A 335 17.57 37.67 -25.82
N ASN A 336 17.38 38.47 -26.86
CA ASN A 336 18.34 38.61 -27.95
C ASN A 336 19.39 39.69 -27.69
N ASN A 337 20.17 40.02 -28.71
CA ASN A 337 21.26 40.99 -28.66
C ASN A 337 20.83 42.44 -28.45
N LEU A 338 19.58 42.75 -28.80
CA LEU A 338 18.93 44.04 -28.56
C LEU A 338 18.15 44.04 -27.24
N ASN A 339 18.32 43.03 -26.38
CA ASN A 339 17.52 42.83 -25.17
C ASN A 339 16.01 42.85 -25.46
N GLN A 340 15.62 42.29 -26.60
CA GLN A 340 14.23 42.08 -26.96
C GLN A 340 13.85 40.65 -26.57
N ALA A 341 12.63 40.48 -26.05
CA ALA A 341 12.12 39.16 -25.71
C ALA A 341 11.89 38.32 -26.97
N GLN A 342 12.41 37.10 -26.96
CA GLN A 342 12.26 36.12 -28.04
C GLN A 342 11.75 34.79 -27.50
N LYS A 343 10.99 34.10 -28.35
CA LYS A 343 10.65 32.69 -28.18
C LYS A 343 11.34 31.84 -29.23
N TRP A 344 11.54 30.58 -28.88
CA TRP A 344 11.98 29.55 -29.82
C TRP A 344 11.08 28.33 -29.68
N VAL A 345 10.62 27.81 -30.81
CA VAL A 345 9.97 26.48 -30.93
C VAL A 345 10.57 25.79 -32.16
N GLY A 346 11.29 24.67 -31.99
CA GLY A 346 11.95 24.03 -33.14
C GLY A 346 12.85 22.83 -32.83
N THR A 347 13.48 22.30 -33.88
CA THR A 347 14.14 20.98 -33.94
C THR A 347 15.67 21.02 -33.87
N ALA A 348 16.32 22.16 -34.16
CA ALA A 348 17.77 22.21 -34.37
C ALA A 348 18.46 23.27 -33.52
N GLN A 349 19.58 22.88 -32.89
CA GLN A 349 20.59 23.81 -32.40
C GLN A 349 21.18 24.60 -33.59
N GLY A 350 21.03 25.93 -33.63
CA GLY A 350 21.87 26.77 -34.50
C GLY A 350 21.19 27.66 -35.56
N GLY A 351 19.86 27.73 -35.63
CA GLY A 351 19.18 28.76 -36.44
C GLY A 351 19.19 30.13 -35.74
N ALA A 352 19.68 31.19 -36.36
CA ALA A 352 19.71 32.55 -35.77
C ALA A 352 18.31 33.22 -35.61
N GLY A 353 17.22 32.46 -35.54
CA GLY A 353 15.85 32.94 -35.74
C GLY A 353 14.90 32.66 -34.59
N GLY A 354 15.21 33.13 -33.37
CA GLY A 354 14.17 33.28 -32.35
C GLY A 354 13.06 34.21 -32.87
N THR A 355 11.79 33.83 -32.73
CA THR A 355 10.67 34.71 -33.07
C THR A 355 10.57 35.79 -32.00
N ARG A 356 10.64 37.06 -32.39
CA ARG A 356 10.43 38.17 -31.45
C ARG A 356 8.99 38.15 -30.95
N ILE A 357 8.85 38.19 -29.63
CA ILE A 357 7.56 38.28 -28.94
C ILE A 357 7.36 39.66 -28.32
N ASN A 358 8.42 40.47 -28.25
CA ASN A 358 8.37 41.90 -27.97
C ASN A 358 9.52 42.60 -28.72
N ASP A 359 9.21 43.53 -29.61
CA ASP A 359 10.19 44.30 -30.40
C ASP A 359 10.79 45.50 -29.64
N THR A 360 10.34 45.77 -28.42
CA THR A 360 10.87 46.88 -27.62
C THR A 360 12.26 46.54 -27.11
N GLN A 361 13.27 47.29 -27.55
CA GLN A 361 14.63 47.20 -27.00
C GLN A 361 14.62 47.63 -25.52
N LYS A 362 15.30 46.84 -24.68
CA LYS A 362 15.37 47.09 -23.23
C LYS A 362 16.79 47.45 -22.75
N PRO A 363 16.91 48.24 -21.67
CA PRO A 363 18.21 48.60 -21.13
C PRO A 363 18.96 47.37 -20.58
N ALA A 364 20.23 47.54 -20.22
CA ALA A 364 20.95 46.54 -19.43
C ALA A 364 20.21 46.31 -18.10
N GLY A 365 20.17 45.07 -17.64
CA GLY A 365 19.42 44.73 -16.43
C GLY A 365 19.31 43.23 -16.18
N VAL A 366 18.63 42.89 -15.08
CA VAL A 366 18.26 41.52 -14.73
C VAL A 366 16.78 41.35 -15.04
N TYR A 367 16.46 40.37 -15.87
CA TYR A 367 15.09 40.09 -16.32
C TYR A 367 14.66 38.73 -15.76
N PRO A 368 13.77 38.70 -14.76
CA PRO A 368 13.27 37.44 -14.23
C PRO A 368 12.50 36.68 -15.29
N VAL A 369 12.64 35.36 -15.26
CA VAL A 369 11.96 34.43 -16.16
C VAL A 369 11.21 33.39 -15.37
N ARG A 370 10.01 33.06 -15.82
CA ARG A 370 9.16 32.03 -15.23
C ARG A 370 8.63 31.09 -16.30
N ILE A 371 8.72 29.79 -16.05
CA ILE A 371 8.10 28.76 -16.89
C ILE A 371 7.13 28.00 -16.00
N ARG A 372 5.83 28.00 -16.34
CA ARG A 372 4.81 27.25 -15.60
C ARG A 372 4.20 26.18 -16.50
N VAL A 373 4.32 24.92 -16.11
CA VAL A 373 3.62 23.80 -16.75
C VAL A 373 2.39 23.48 -15.92
N GLN A 374 1.20 23.57 -16.52
CA GLN A 374 -0.07 23.28 -15.87
C GLN A 374 -1.12 22.90 -16.92
N ASN A 375 -1.93 21.87 -16.62
CA ASN A 375 -3.04 21.42 -17.47
C ASN A 375 -2.64 21.21 -18.95
N GLY A 376 -1.54 20.50 -19.18
CA GLY A 376 -1.04 20.23 -20.54
C GLY A 376 -0.58 21.47 -21.32
N ASN A 377 -0.28 22.59 -20.65
CA ASN A 377 0.27 23.79 -21.26
C ASN A 377 1.51 24.26 -20.51
N ALA A 378 2.51 24.77 -21.23
CA ALA A 378 3.66 25.48 -20.67
C ALA A 378 3.55 26.98 -21.00
N VAL A 379 3.50 27.80 -19.97
CA VAL A 379 3.45 29.27 -20.04
C VAL A 379 4.83 29.81 -19.69
N PHE A 380 5.43 30.53 -20.63
CA PHE A 380 6.75 31.13 -20.49
C PHE A 380 6.59 32.64 -20.37
N THR A 381 7.15 33.22 -19.33
CA THR A 381 7.03 34.65 -19.02
C THR A 381 8.40 35.24 -18.76
N ILE A 382 8.69 36.39 -19.36
CA ILE A 382 9.77 37.28 -18.94
C ILE A 382 9.15 38.49 -18.26
N PHE A 383 9.76 38.94 -17.17
CA PHE A 383 9.38 40.15 -16.45
C PHE A 383 10.37 41.28 -16.75
N GLU A 384 9.92 42.53 -16.60
CA GLU A 384 10.78 43.71 -16.56
C GLU A 384 11.74 43.64 -15.36
N THR A 385 12.69 44.57 -15.29
CA THR A 385 13.70 44.61 -14.22
C THR A 385 13.14 44.85 -12.82
N ASP A 386 11.87 45.26 -12.70
CA ASP A 386 11.15 45.35 -11.42
C ASP A 386 10.69 43.97 -10.88
N GLY A 387 10.80 42.92 -11.69
CA GLY A 387 10.42 41.55 -11.38
C GLY A 387 8.92 41.27 -11.25
N THR A 388 8.06 42.25 -11.55
CA THR A 388 6.60 42.14 -11.37
C THR A 388 5.84 42.47 -12.65
N THR A 389 6.31 43.42 -13.45
CA THR A 389 5.69 43.80 -14.73
C THR A 389 6.05 42.76 -15.78
N VAL A 390 5.04 42.19 -16.46
CA VAL A 390 5.27 41.22 -17.54
C VAL A 390 5.83 41.94 -18.77
N LEU A 391 7.05 41.60 -19.16
CA LEU A 391 7.66 42.08 -20.40
C LEU A 391 7.08 41.34 -21.62
N SER A 392 6.95 40.02 -21.51
CA SER A 392 6.33 39.19 -22.55
C SER A 392 5.90 37.83 -21.99
N THR A 393 4.87 37.24 -22.58
CA THR A 393 4.41 35.89 -22.27
C THR A 393 4.09 35.14 -23.55
N PHE A 394 4.39 33.84 -23.59
CA PHE A 394 3.82 32.94 -24.58
C PHE A 394 3.42 31.60 -23.96
N THR A 395 2.42 30.97 -24.56
CA THR A 395 1.91 29.67 -24.14
C THR A 395 2.17 28.65 -25.23
N GLN A 396 2.63 27.47 -24.86
CA GLN A 396 2.80 26.31 -25.73
C GLN A 396 2.01 25.13 -25.17
N SER A 397 1.16 24.53 -26.01
CA SER A 397 0.49 23.28 -25.64
C SER A 397 1.49 22.12 -25.63
N VAL A 398 1.45 21.32 -24.57
CA VAL A 398 2.24 20.09 -24.41
C VAL A 398 1.72 19.00 -25.34
N ALA A 399 0.41 18.97 -25.62
CA ALA A 399 -0.21 18.00 -26.53
C ALA A 399 0.28 18.13 -27.99
N GLY A 400 0.85 19.29 -28.36
CA GLY A 400 1.47 19.52 -29.67
C GLY A 400 2.90 18.97 -29.78
N LEU A 401 3.46 18.43 -28.71
CA LEU A 401 4.79 17.82 -28.70
C LEU A 401 4.66 16.32 -28.90
N THR A 402 5.56 15.74 -29.70
CA THR A 402 5.60 14.29 -29.93
C THR A 402 5.90 13.47 -28.68
N LYS A 403 6.47 14.09 -27.63
CA LYS A 403 6.74 13.52 -26.31
C LYS A 403 6.63 14.63 -25.25
N GLY A 404 6.30 14.26 -24.01
CA GLY A 404 6.34 15.17 -22.87
C GLY A 404 7.71 15.81 -22.66
N PHE A 405 7.76 16.94 -21.97
CA PHE A 405 9.02 17.59 -21.59
C PHE A 405 9.83 16.69 -20.65
N ALA A 406 11.12 16.55 -20.90
CA ALA A 406 12.00 15.63 -20.19
C ALA A 406 13.24 16.29 -19.61
N GLU A 407 13.64 17.45 -20.14
CA GLU A 407 14.82 18.16 -19.73
C GLU A 407 14.54 19.66 -19.58
N LEU A 408 15.17 20.29 -18.60
CA LEU A 408 15.38 21.72 -18.55
C LEU A 408 16.55 22.05 -19.47
N CYS A 409 16.41 23.07 -20.32
CA CYS A 409 17.47 23.46 -21.24
C CYS A 409 17.78 24.95 -21.19
N VAL A 410 19.06 25.28 -21.39
CA VAL A 410 19.57 26.64 -21.49
C VAL A 410 20.42 26.74 -22.75
N TRP A 411 20.09 27.68 -23.62
CA TRP A 411 20.81 27.98 -24.84
C TRP A 411 21.49 29.34 -24.71
N ALA A 412 22.80 29.36 -24.91
CA ALA A 412 23.59 30.59 -24.85
C ALA A 412 24.47 30.67 -26.11
N SER A 413 24.28 31.73 -26.90
CA SER A 413 25.13 32.03 -28.06
C SER A 413 25.94 33.32 -27.88
N ASP A 414 25.87 33.93 -26.71
CA ASP A 414 26.65 35.12 -26.38
C ASP A 414 28.14 34.78 -26.22
N THR A 415 28.97 35.27 -27.13
CA THR A 415 30.41 34.97 -27.12
C THR A 415 31.21 35.85 -26.14
N ASN A 416 30.58 36.78 -25.42
CA ASN A 416 31.28 37.71 -24.52
C ASN A 416 31.60 37.10 -23.14
N ALA A 417 31.42 35.79 -22.96
CA ALA A 417 31.70 35.06 -21.73
C ALA A 417 31.09 35.74 -20.50
N ALA A 418 31.89 36.00 -19.45
CA ALA A 418 31.43 36.61 -18.20
C ALA A 418 30.93 38.06 -18.34
N ALA A 419 31.27 38.76 -19.43
CA ALA A 419 30.75 40.09 -19.73
C ALA A 419 29.44 40.07 -20.54
N GLY A 420 29.05 38.88 -21.03
CA GLY A 420 27.85 38.67 -21.83
C GLY A 420 26.59 38.40 -21.03
N ARG A 421 25.57 37.96 -21.75
CA ARG A 421 24.33 37.43 -21.17
C ARG A 421 24.60 36.17 -20.38
N SER A 422 23.94 36.05 -19.25
CA SER A 422 24.06 34.89 -18.36
C SER A 422 22.77 34.59 -17.65
N LEU A 423 22.65 33.35 -17.14
CA LEU A 423 21.56 32.92 -16.27
C LEU A 423 22.05 32.91 -14.83
N GLY A 424 21.37 33.65 -13.97
CA GLY A 424 21.51 33.52 -12.51
C GLY A 424 20.89 32.21 -12.01
N PRO A 425 20.86 32.01 -10.67
CA PRO A 425 20.29 30.82 -10.06
C PRO A 425 18.91 30.46 -10.62
N LEU A 426 18.65 29.16 -10.78
CA LEU A 426 17.34 28.64 -11.17
C LEU A 426 16.72 27.91 -9.97
N SER A 427 15.42 28.12 -9.77
CA SER A 427 14.61 27.32 -8.87
C SER A 427 13.50 26.65 -9.67
N LEU A 428 13.29 25.36 -9.45
CA LEU A 428 12.22 24.56 -9.99
C LEU A 428 11.39 24.06 -8.82
N THR A 429 10.10 24.35 -8.86
CA THR A 429 9.11 23.88 -7.92
C THR A 429 8.12 23.00 -8.67
N GLN A 430 8.09 21.70 -8.36
CA GLN A 430 7.12 20.76 -8.91
C GLN A 430 6.13 20.39 -7.81
N VAL A 431 4.86 20.67 -8.06
CA VAL A 431 3.75 20.15 -7.27
C VAL A 431 3.43 18.78 -7.84
N VAL A 432 3.88 17.75 -7.14
CA VAL A 432 3.52 16.39 -7.47
C VAL A 432 2.14 16.20 -6.84
N ALA A 433 1.11 16.15 -7.69
CA ALA A 433 -0.18 15.61 -7.26
C ALA A 433 0.14 14.27 -6.60
N PRO A 434 -0.33 14.02 -5.36
CA PRO A 434 0.05 12.80 -4.64
C PRO A 434 -0.27 11.63 -5.56
N SER A 435 0.75 11.01 -6.14
CA SER A 435 0.58 9.79 -6.92
C SER A 435 0.35 8.70 -5.88
N GLN A 436 -0.90 8.62 -5.43
CA GLN A 436 -1.35 7.71 -4.38
C GLN A 436 -1.15 6.24 -4.75
N HIS A 437 -0.86 5.94 -6.01
CA HIS A 437 -0.85 4.60 -6.57
C HIS A 437 0.48 3.83 -6.51
N ALA A 438 1.56 4.38 -5.92
CA ALA A 438 2.83 3.67 -5.96
C ALA A 438 3.07 2.71 -4.78
N LEU A 439 2.39 2.88 -3.62
CA LEU A 439 2.80 2.19 -2.38
C LEU A 439 1.66 1.72 -1.46
N GLU A 440 0.57 2.48 -1.34
CA GLU A 440 -0.67 2.05 -0.67
C GLU A 440 -1.76 1.97 -1.71
N GLY A 441 -2.45 0.83 -1.79
CA GLY A 441 -3.44 0.64 -2.85
C GLY A 441 -2.85 0.67 -4.28
N ALA A 442 -1.64 0.16 -4.46
CA ALA A 442 -1.09 -0.13 -5.79
C ALA A 442 -1.41 -1.57 -6.22
N SER A 443 -1.57 -2.46 -5.24
CA SER A 443 -1.79 -3.88 -5.36
C SER A 443 -2.55 -4.40 -4.15
N ASP A 444 -3.18 -5.57 -4.30
CA ASP A 444 -3.58 -6.34 -3.14
C ASP A 444 -2.36 -6.60 -2.29
N THR A 445 -2.54 -6.42 -1.00
CA THR A 445 -1.44 -6.55 -0.06
C THR A 445 -1.87 -7.55 0.98
N VAL A 446 -0.98 -8.49 1.24
CA VAL A 446 -1.24 -9.53 2.23
C VAL A 446 -0.11 -9.57 3.23
N MET A 447 -0.52 -9.53 4.48
CA MET A 447 0.34 -9.61 5.63
C MET A 447 0.05 -10.90 6.37
N TRP A 448 1.12 -11.65 6.64
CA TRP A 448 1.13 -12.70 7.63
C TRP A 448 1.64 -12.11 8.92
N THR A 449 0.92 -12.36 10.01
CA THR A 449 1.24 -11.81 11.31
C THR A 449 1.02 -12.84 12.41
N ARG A 450 1.54 -12.51 13.59
CA ARG A 450 1.03 -13.03 14.85
C ARG A 450 0.44 -11.84 15.60
N PRO A 451 -0.89 -11.76 15.77
CA PRO A 451 -1.52 -10.61 16.41
C PRO A 451 -0.93 -10.30 17.80
N LYS A 452 -0.42 -11.32 18.47
CA LYS A 452 0.28 -11.22 19.75
C LYS A 452 1.54 -12.09 19.74
N VAL A 453 2.67 -11.56 20.21
CA VAL A 453 3.95 -12.32 20.27
C VAL A 453 3.83 -13.63 21.02
N SER A 454 3.01 -13.65 22.08
CA SER A 454 2.77 -14.86 22.89
C SER A 454 1.81 -15.85 22.25
N SER A 455 1.08 -15.47 21.19
CA SER A 455 0.21 -16.39 20.48
C SER A 455 1.05 -17.28 19.55
N VAL A 456 0.69 -18.56 19.52
CA VAL A 456 1.20 -19.52 18.54
C VAL A 456 0.39 -19.51 17.25
N SER A 457 -0.78 -18.84 17.26
CA SER A 457 -1.64 -18.71 16.10
C SER A 457 -1.07 -17.66 15.15
N ASN A 458 -0.82 -18.06 13.91
CA ASN A 458 -0.58 -17.09 12.86
C ASN A 458 -1.92 -16.54 12.38
N ALA A 459 -1.85 -15.42 11.69
CA ALA A 459 -2.99 -14.81 11.04
C ALA A 459 -2.59 -14.27 9.68
N ARG A 460 -3.58 -14.17 8.80
CA ARG A 460 -3.47 -13.53 7.51
C ARG A 460 -4.45 -12.36 7.46
N ILE A 461 -3.97 -11.22 6.98
CA ILE A 461 -4.78 -10.06 6.65
C ILE A 461 -4.50 -9.72 5.20
N ALA A 462 -5.55 -9.62 4.39
CA ALA A 462 -5.52 -9.10 3.04
C ALA A 462 -6.30 -7.79 3.00
N TRP A 463 -5.75 -6.74 2.41
CA TRP A 463 -6.45 -5.48 2.22
C TRP A 463 -6.50 -5.11 0.73
N PRO A 464 -7.55 -4.37 0.32
CA PRO A 464 -7.83 -4.15 -1.09
C PRO A 464 -6.75 -3.34 -1.79
N LYS A 465 -6.65 -3.54 -3.11
CA LYS A 465 -5.84 -2.71 -4.02
C LYS A 465 -6.12 -1.21 -3.94
N ASN A 466 -7.14 -0.71 -3.25
CA ASN A 466 -7.37 0.74 -3.06
C ASN A 466 -7.36 1.14 -1.57
N TYR A 467 -6.84 0.27 -0.69
CA TYR A 467 -6.75 0.56 0.74
C TYR A 467 -5.93 1.83 0.97
N ASP A 468 -6.53 2.75 1.73
CA ASP A 468 -6.00 4.05 2.08
C ASP A 468 -6.19 4.22 3.59
N SER A 469 -5.09 4.32 4.36
CA SER A 469 -5.15 4.44 5.82
C SER A 469 -5.95 5.67 6.30
N ARG A 470 -6.18 6.65 5.41
CA ARG A 470 -6.96 7.85 5.71
C ARG A 470 -8.46 7.61 5.58
N ARG A 471 -8.88 6.57 4.84
CA ARG A 471 -10.27 6.20 4.56
C ARG A 471 -10.57 4.83 5.18
N PRO A 472 -11.15 4.78 6.40
CA PRO A 472 -11.44 3.52 7.07
C PRO A 472 -12.26 2.56 6.18
N ALA A 473 -11.73 1.36 5.97
CA ALA A 473 -12.36 0.31 5.19
C ALA A 473 -13.11 -0.69 6.10
N PRO A 474 -14.27 -1.23 5.67
CA PRO A 474 -14.91 -2.30 6.40
C PRO A 474 -14.01 -3.55 6.37
N ALA A 475 -14.03 -4.31 7.46
CA ALA A 475 -13.26 -5.53 7.57
C ALA A 475 -14.16 -6.76 7.74
N ILE A 476 -13.68 -7.91 7.27
CA ILE A 476 -14.31 -9.22 7.39
C ILE A 476 -13.36 -10.09 8.20
N LEU A 477 -13.80 -10.46 9.41
CA LEU A 477 -13.12 -11.44 10.25
C LEU A 477 -13.70 -12.81 9.94
N PHE A 478 -12.91 -13.64 9.26
CA PHE A 478 -13.31 -14.98 8.86
C PHE A 478 -12.88 -16.02 9.88
N CYS A 479 -13.86 -16.72 10.46
CA CYS A 479 -13.68 -17.88 11.31
C CYS A 479 -13.79 -19.16 10.49
N HIS A 480 -12.69 -19.90 10.36
CA HIS A 480 -12.56 -21.00 9.42
C HIS A 480 -13.24 -22.31 9.86
N GLY A 481 -13.58 -23.16 8.88
CA GLY A 481 -14.09 -24.50 9.12
C GLY A 481 -13.04 -25.51 9.60
N THR A 482 -13.49 -26.73 9.90
CA THR A 482 -12.60 -27.84 10.30
C THR A 482 -11.60 -28.20 9.20
N GLY A 483 -10.42 -28.70 9.59
CA GLY A 483 -9.34 -29.07 8.68
C GLY A 483 -8.60 -27.89 8.03
N ARG A 484 -8.95 -26.65 8.39
CA ARG A 484 -8.32 -25.43 7.88
C ARG A 484 -7.59 -24.70 9.00
N VAL A 485 -6.71 -23.79 8.58
CA VAL A 485 -6.06 -22.78 9.42
C VAL A 485 -6.15 -21.43 8.68
N GLY A 486 -5.80 -20.33 9.34
CA GLY A 486 -5.96 -18.97 8.83
C GLY A 486 -5.21 -18.78 7.52
N GLY A 487 -4.12 -19.52 7.32
CA GLY A 487 -3.42 -19.49 6.06
C GLY A 487 -4.04 -20.28 4.91
N VAL A 488 -4.35 -21.55 5.16
CA VAL A 488 -4.89 -22.48 4.15
C VAL A 488 -6.24 -22.02 3.60
N THR A 489 -7.02 -21.36 4.45
CA THR A 489 -8.34 -20.83 4.13
C THR A 489 -8.35 -19.95 2.87
N PHE A 490 -7.31 -19.16 2.64
CA PHE A 490 -7.26 -18.22 1.51
C PHE A 490 -6.72 -18.83 0.23
N ASP A 491 -5.99 -19.94 0.33
CA ASP A 491 -5.32 -20.56 -0.82
C ASP A 491 -6.09 -21.78 -1.35
N ASP A 492 -7.02 -22.31 -0.56
CA ASP A 492 -7.90 -23.40 -0.96
C ASP A 492 -8.68 -23.02 -2.23
N VAL A 493 -8.64 -23.89 -3.23
CA VAL A 493 -9.24 -23.67 -4.56
C VAL A 493 -10.74 -23.36 -4.45
N GLU A 494 -11.42 -23.92 -3.45
CA GLU A 494 -12.86 -23.74 -3.22
C GLU A 494 -13.21 -22.33 -2.75
N THR A 495 -12.33 -21.69 -1.98
CA THR A 495 -12.59 -20.43 -1.27
C THR A 495 -11.77 -19.26 -1.79
N ARG A 496 -10.68 -19.50 -2.52
CA ARG A 496 -9.78 -18.47 -3.04
C ARG A 496 -10.53 -17.39 -3.83
N GLY A 497 -11.39 -17.81 -4.76
CA GLY A 497 -12.18 -16.87 -5.58
C GLY A 497 -13.18 -16.04 -4.75
N TYR A 498 -13.70 -16.61 -3.66
CA TYR A 498 -14.58 -15.91 -2.75
C TYR A 498 -13.84 -14.83 -1.96
N TRP A 499 -12.66 -15.14 -1.42
CA TRP A 499 -11.84 -14.17 -0.71
C TRP A 499 -11.35 -13.05 -1.61
N GLN A 500 -10.86 -13.40 -2.79
CA GLN A 500 -10.43 -12.41 -3.76
C GLN A 500 -11.58 -11.48 -4.12
N GLY A 501 -12.78 -12.01 -4.39
CA GLY A 501 -13.95 -11.19 -4.68
C GLY A 501 -14.38 -10.27 -3.52
N LEU A 502 -14.13 -10.64 -2.27
CA LEU A 502 -14.36 -9.78 -1.10
C LEU A 502 -13.30 -8.67 -0.98
N VAL A 503 -12.03 -9.00 -1.21
CA VAL A 503 -10.93 -8.02 -1.26
C VAL A 503 -11.16 -7.04 -2.41
N ASP A 504 -11.46 -7.52 -3.61
CA ASP A 504 -11.78 -6.71 -4.79
C ASP A 504 -13.00 -5.79 -4.55
N ALA A 505 -13.93 -6.20 -3.69
CA ALA A 505 -15.09 -5.41 -3.29
C ALA A 505 -14.77 -4.31 -2.25
N GLY A 506 -13.51 -4.12 -1.88
CA GLY A 506 -13.04 -3.05 -0.99
C GLY A 506 -13.05 -3.41 0.51
N TYR A 507 -13.10 -4.70 0.85
CA TYR A 507 -13.05 -5.17 2.24
C TYR A 507 -11.65 -5.61 2.64
N ILE A 508 -11.24 -5.29 3.87
CA ILE A 508 -10.11 -5.96 4.51
C ILE A 508 -10.59 -7.34 4.93
N VAL A 509 -9.93 -8.42 4.51
CA VAL A 509 -10.31 -9.80 4.87
C VAL A 509 -9.22 -10.41 5.73
N MET A 510 -9.58 -11.00 6.87
CA MET A 510 -8.60 -11.58 7.78
C MET A 510 -9.06 -12.89 8.40
N SER A 511 -8.11 -13.78 8.72
CA SER A 511 -8.37 -15.01 9.48
C SER A 511 -7.15 -15.41 10.31
N ALA A 512 -7.38 -16.08 11.44
CA ALA A 512 -6.37 -16.65 12.31
C ALA A 512 -6.36 -18.17 12.18
N ASP A 513 -5.22 -18.80 12.46
CA ASP A 513 -5.10 -20.27 12.60
C ASP A 513 -5.96 -20.82 13.73
N ALA A 514 -6.23 -20.00 14.76
CA ALA A 514 -7.14 -20.31 15.87
C ALA A 514 -6.88 -21.69 16.49
N GLN A 515 -5.60 -22.12 16.45
CA GLN A 515 -5.09 -23.41 16.94
C GLN A 515 -5.73 -24.63 16.26
N ALA A 516 -6.16 -24.48 15.01
CA ALA A 516 -6.79 -25.47 14.14
C ALA A 516 -8.17 -25.98 14.63
N ASN A 517 -8.27 -26.54 15.83
CA ASN A 517 -9.52 -27.07 16.39
C ASN A 517 -10.37 -25.98 17.04
N ALA A 518 -10.77 -24.99 16.23
CA ALA A 518 -11.49 -23.80 16.68
C ALA A 518 -12.98 -24.06 16.95
N TRP A 519 -13.31 -24.99 17.86
CA TRP A 519 -14.69 -25.32 18.26
C TRP A 519 -15.30 -24.33 19.25
N GLY A 520 -14.81 -23.08 19.30
CA GLY A 520 -15.26 -22.04 20.23
C GLY A 520 -14.65 -22.15 21.64
N ASN A 521 -13.64 -23.01 21.81
CA ASN A 521 -12.84 -23.10 23.02
C ASN A 521 -12.13 -21.74 23.31
N PRO A 522 -11.78 -21.44 24.57
CA PRO A 522 -11.25 -20.13 24.95
C PRO A 522 -10.10 -19.64 24.07
N LEU A 523 -9.18 -20.54 23.73
CA LEU A 523 -7.99 -20.26 22.94
C LEU A 523 -8.33 -19.78 21.52
N SER A 524 -9.26 -20.43 20.82
CA SER A 524 -9.65 -20.02 19.47
C SER A 524 -10.40 -18.70 19.45
N VAL A 525 -11.27 -18.45 20.45
CA VAL A 525 -11.96 -17.15 20.59
C VAL A 525 -10.95 -16.04 20.85
N THR A 526 -9.97 -16.27 21.74
CA THR A 526 -8.90 -15.30 22.01
C THR A 526 -8.05 -15.02 20.79
N ASP A 527 -7.70 -16.01 19.97
CA ASP A 527 -6.88 -15.77 18.76
C ASP A 527 -7.61 -14.91 17.71
N TYR A 528 -8.92 -15.09 17.55
CA TYR A 528 -9.72 -14.22 16.67
C TYR A 528 -9.97 -12.83 17.26
N GLU A 529 -10.16 -12.74 18.59
CA GLU A 529 -10.25 -11.47 19.30
C GLU A 529 -8.95 -10.68 19.16
N ASP A 530 -7.80 -11.31 19.40
CA ASP A 530 -6.48 -10.72 19.23
C ASP A 530 -6.27 -10.24 17.79
N LEU A 531 -6.69 -11.01 16.78
CA LEU A 531 -6.64 -10.60 15.37
C LEU A 531 -7.52 -9.38 15.08
N GLY A 532 -8.78 -9.38 15.53
CA GLY A 532 -9.68 -8.25 15.33
C GLY A 532 -9.17 -6.98 16.03
N ASN A 533 -8.69 -7.10 17.26
CA ASN A 533 -8.08 -6.00 18.01
C ASN A 533 -6.79 -5.51 17.37
N TYR A 534 -5.95 -6.42 16.86
CA TYR A 534 -4.77 -6.06 16.09
C TYR A 534 -5.18 -5.23 14.87
N ALA A 535 -6.13 -5.69 14.06
CA ALA A 535 -6.59 -4.96 12.89
C ALA A 535 -7.19 -3.60 13.27
N TRP A 536 -8.00 -3.53 14.32
CA TRP A 536 -8.58 -2.28 14.80
C TRP A 536 -7.52 -1.26 15.25
N ASN A 537 -6.48 -1.73 15.95
CA ASN A 537 -5.43 -0.86 16.46
C ASN A 537 -4.40 -0.45 15.40
N HIS A 538 -4.33 -1.22 14.30
CA HIS A 538 -3.26 -1.10 13.33
C HIS A 538 -3.65 -0.70 11.93
N LEU A 539 -4.93 -0.85 11.59
CA LEU A 539 -5.48 -0.55 10.28
C LEU A 539 -6.64 0.42 10.44
N ALA A 540 -6.92 1.18 9.38
CA ALA A 540 -8.09 2.03 9.30
C ALA A 540 -9.31 1.14 9.04
N VAL A 541 -9.88 0.59 10.11
CA VAL A 541 -11.08 -0.26 10.08
C VAL A 541 -12.31 0.57 10.46
N SER A 542 -13.36 0.53 9.65
CA SER A 542 -14.64 1.20 9.95
C SER A 542 -15.62 0.32 10.73
N GLY A 543 -15.39 -1.00 10.76
CA GLY A 543 -16.17 -1.98 11.49
C GLY A 543 -15.91 -3.40 10.98
N PHE A 544 -16.49 -4.40 11.64
CA PHE A 544 -16.31 -5.81 11.28
C PHE A 544 -17.62 -6.49 10.88
N LEU A 545 -17.57 -7.24 9.78
CA LEU A 545 -18.45 -8.37 9.54
C LEU A 545 -17.76 -9.62 10.08
N VAL A 546 -18.41 -10.35 10.99
CA VAL A 546 -17.91 -11.67 11.38
C VAL A 546 -18.49 -12.70 10.43
N LEU A 547 -17.62 -13.35 9.64
CA LEU A 547 -18.00 -14.41 8.72
C LEU A 547 -17.56 -15.74 9.32
N SER A 548 -18.47 -16.71 9.37
CA SER A 548 -18.19 -18.01 9.97
C SER A 548 -18.47 -19.15 8.98
N GLN A 549 -17.58 -20.13 8.93
CA GLN A 549 -17.74 -21.33 8.10
C GLN A 549 -17.72 -22.59 8.98
N SER A 550 -18.71 -23.49 8.86
CA SER A 550 -18.67 -24.80 9.54
C SER A 550 -18.31 -24.65 11.02
N MET A 551 -17.29 -25.38 11.52
CA MET A 551 -16.70 -25.24 12.86
C MET A 551 -16.50 -23.80 13.32
N GLY A 552 -16.09 -22.89 12.43
CA GLY A 552 -15.87 -21.47 12.70
C GLY A 552 -17.11 -20.68 13.13
N GLY A 553 -18.31 -21.27 12.99
CA GLY A 553 -19.53 -20.76 13.61
C GLY A 553 -19.41 -20.60 15.13
N MET A 554 -18.74 -21.55 15.79
CA MET A 554 -18.55 -21.52 17.25
C MET A 554 -17.75 -20.31 17.74
N PRO A 555 -16.50 -20.07 17.31
CA PRO A 555 -15.73 -18.92 17.75
C PRO A 555 -16.35 -17.61 17.25
N GLY A 556 -16.86 -17.57 16.02
CA GLY A 556 -17.51 -16.38 15.46
C GLY A 556 -18.67 -15.89 16.31
N LEU A 557 -19.63 -16.77 16.63
CA LEU A 557 -20.77 -16.44 17.49
C LEU A 557 -20.33 -16.13 18.94
N ASN A 558 -19.29 -16.79 19.45
CA ASN A 558 -18.74 -16.48 20.77
C ASN A 558 -18.13 -15.07 20.85
N LEU A 559 -17.50 -14.57 19.79
CA LEU A 559 -17.02 -13.18 19.72
C LEU A 559 -18.19 -12.19 19.82
N LEU A 560 -19.30 -12.47 19.13
CA LEU A 560 -20.49 -11.60 19.11
C LEU A 560 -21.13 -11.50 20.48
N ARG A 561 -21.46 -12.64 21.10
CA ARG A 561 -22.14 -12.66 22.41
C ARG A 561 -21.29 -12.01 23.50
N LYS A 562 -19.97 -12.16 23.44
CA LYS A 562 -19.04 -11.59 24.43
C LYS A 562 -18.73 -10.11 24.13
N ARG A 563 -19.12 -9.60 22.95
CA ARG A 563 -18.91 -8.22 22.51
C ARG A 563 -17.45 -7.75 22.63
N VAL A 564 -16.53 -8.67 22.31
CA VAL A 564 -15.08 -8.43 22.46
C VAL A 564 -14.47 -7.69 21.27
N LEU A 565 -15.20 -7.59 20.16
CA LEU A 565 -14.78 -6.84 18.99
C LEU A 565 -15.53 -5.50 18.88
N PRO A 566 -14.81 -4.38 18.66
CA PRO A 566 -15.45 -3.09 18.44
C PRO A 566 -16.12 -3.03 17.08
N GLY A 567 -17.24 -2.30 16.94
CA GLY A 567 -17.80 -1.95 15.64
C GLY A 567 -18.27 -3.13 14.78
N VAL A 568 -18.66 -4.26 15.39
CA VAL A 568 -19.27 -5.37 14.65
C VAL A 568 -20.63 -4.92 14.11
N PHE A 569 -20.82 -5.01 12.80
CA PHE A 569 -22.05 -4.56 12.13
C PHE A 569 -22.92 -5.70 11.60
N GLY A 570 -22.45 -6.95 11.67
CA GLY A 570 -23.26 -8.10 11.30
C GLY A 570 -22.53 -9.42 11.40
N TRP A 571 -23.26 -10.50 11.13
CA TRP A 571 -22.74 -11.85 11.05
C TRP A 571 -23.22 -12.57 9.79
N TYR A 572 -22.32 -13.30 9.15
CA TYR A 572 -22.60 -14.09 7.95
C TYR A 572 -22.09 -15.52 8.09
N GLY A 573 -22.99 -16.51 8.03
CA GLY A 573 -22.66 -17.92 8.21
C GLY A 573 -22.69 -18.73 6.91
N THR A 574 -21.68 -19.56 6.67
CA THR A 574 -21.62 -20.54 5.57
C THR A 574 -21.58 -21.97 6.14
N ALA A 575 -22.71 -22.68 6.06
CA ALA A 575 -22.92 -23.96 6.77
C ALA A 575 -22.42 -23.95 8.24
N PRO A 576 -22.73 -22.92 9.05
CA PRO A 576 -22.07 -22.71 10.33
C PRO A 576 -22.59 -23.67 11.40
N VAL A 577 -21.67 -24.19 12.22
CA VAL A 577 -22.01 -24.84 13.48
C VAL A 577 -22.54 -23.77 14.42
N CYS A 578 -23.74 -23.96 14.96
CA CYS A 578 -24.40 -23.04 15.89
C CYS A 578 -24.77 -23.71 17.22
N ASN A 579 -24.70 -25.03 17.28
CA ASN A 579 -25.04 -25.87 18.42
C ASN A 579 -23.91 -26.86 18.69
N LEU A 580 -23.08 -26.56 19.71
CA LEU A 580 -21.89 -27.38 20.01
C LEU A 580 -22.29 -28.79 20.42
N LYS A 581 -23.39 -28.93 21.18
CA LYS A 581 -23.86 -30.25 21.64
C LYS A 581 -24.33 -31.13 20.48
N ALA A 582 -25.01 -30.56 19.49
CA ALA A 582 -25.44 -31.31 18.31
C ALA A 582 -24.23 -31.94 17.58
N GLU A 583 -23.17 -31.16 17.37
CA GLU A 583 -21.97 -31.67 16.68
C GLU A 583 -21.14 -32.65 17.53
N TYR A 584 -21.17 -32.49 18.86
CA TYR A 584 -20.58 -33.44 19.78
C TYR A 584 -21.27 -34.81 19.75
N ASP A 585 -22.59 -34.83 19.61
CA ASP A 585 -23.38 -36.08 19.52
C ASP A 585 -23.33 -36.73 18.13
N LEU A 586 -22.89 -35.99 17.13
CA LEU A 586 -22.67 -36.46 15.76
C LEU A 586 -21.21 -36.92 15.58
N THR A 587 -20.52 -36.42 14.56
CA THR A 587 -19.23 -36.95 14.10
C THR A 587 -18.01 -36.24 14.69
N PHE A 588 -18.18 -35.17 15.48
CA PHE A 588 -17.06 -34.31 15.89
C PHE A 588 -16.65 -34.43 17.36
N ALA A 589 -17.16 -35.43 18.08
CA ALA A 589 -16.87 -35.65 19.51
C ALA A 589 -15.37 -35.60 19.84
N ASP A 590 -14.52 -36.29 19.07
CA ASP A 590 -13.08 -36.36 19.35
C ASP A 590 -12.34 -35.03 19.13
N GLN A 591 -12.75 -34.25 18.13
CA GLN A 591 -12.17 -32.92 17.89
C GLN A 591 -12.59 -31.95 19.00
N ILE A 592 -13.86 -32.00 19.42
CA ILE A 592 -14.39 -31.16 20.50
C ILE A 592 -13.74 -31.55 21.84
N LYS A 593 -13.58 -32.86 22.11
CA LYS A 593 -12.85 -33.33 23.30
C LYS A 593 -11.43 -32.79 23.33
N THR A 594 -10.74 -32.87 22.20
CA THR A 594 -9.40 -32.32 22.04
C THR A 594 -9.37 -30.80 22.28
N ALA A 595 -10.30 -30.05 21.70
CA ALA A 595 -10.33 -28.59 21.79
C ALA A 595 -10.58 -28.06 23.21
N TYR A 596 -11.38 -28.78 24.00
CA TYR A 596 -11.77 -28.39 25.36
C TYR A 596 -11.04 -29.15 26.48
N GLY A 597 -10.22 -30.15 26.14
CA GLY A 597 -9.60 -31.04 27.12
C GLY A 597 -10.65 -31.79 27.96
N ILE A 598 -11.68 -32.31 27.29
CA ILE A 598 -12.72 -33.17 27.88
C ILE A 598 -12.17 -34.59 28.04
N ALA A 599 -12.57 -35.28 29.10
CA ALA A 599 -12.21 -36.66 29.33
C ALA A 599 -12.62 -37.56 28.14
N ALA A 600 -11.87 -38.65 27.93
CA ALA A 600 -12.11 -39.56 26.82
C ALA A 600 -13.53 -40.16 26.81
N ASP A 601 -14.12 -40.34 27.99
CA ASP A 601 -15.50 -40.83 28.18
C ASP A 601 -16.58 -39.73 28.04
N GLY A 602 -16.18 -38.46 27.89
CA GLY A 602 -17.10 -37.32 27.77
C GLY A 602 -17.77 -36.88 29.07
N SER A 603 -17.41 -37.46 30.21
CA SER A 603 -18.11 -37.27 31.49
C SER A 603 -18.12 -35.81 31.98
N ASP A 604 -17.15 -34.99 31.58
CA ASP A 604 -17.01 -33.59 31.96
C ASP A 604 -17.38 -32.60 30.84
N TYR A 605 -18.03 -33.05 29.75
CA TYR A 605 -18.44 -32.20 28.62
C TYR A 605 -19.15 -30.92 29.09
N ALA A 606 -20.20 -31.06 29.91
CA ALA A 606 -21.03 -29.93 30.33
C ALA A 606 -20.24 -28.89 31.16
N ALA A 607 -19.29 -29.35 31.98
CA ALA A 607 -18.46 -28.47 32.78
C ALA A 607 -17.44 -27.72 31.92
N LYS A 608 -16.83 -28.41 30.93
CA LYS A 608 -15.78 -27.83 30.07
C LYS A 608 -16.31 -26.90 28.99
N THR A 609 -17.54 -27.11 28.51
CA THR A 609 -18.16 -26.30 27.44
C THR A 609 -19.13 -25.24 27.97
N ALA A 610 -19.28 -25.12 29.31
CA ALA A 610 -20.17 -24.16 29.95
C ALA A 610 -19.92 -22.72 29.44
N GLY A 611 -20.96 -22.09 28.88
CA GLY A 611 -20.88 -20.72 28.37
C GLY A 611 -20.26 -20.58 26.97
N HIS A 612 -19.93 -21.68 26.29
CA HIS A 612 -19.35 -21.66 24.95
C HIS A 612 -20.29 -22.13 23.83
N ASP A 613 -21.43 -22.73 24.14
CA ASP A 613 -22.44 -23.11 23.14
C ASP A 613 -23.39 -21.92 22.84
N PRO A 614 -23.35 -21.32 21.64
CA PRO A 614 -24.25 -20.23 21.24
C PRO A 614 -25.74 -20.62 21.27
N MET A 615 -26.07 -21.90 21.11
CA MET A 615 -27.46 -22.36 21.20
C MET A 615 -28.01 -22.25 22.62
N LEU A 616 -27.15 -22.27 23.64
CA LEU A 616 -27.54 -22.13 25.05
C LEU A 616 -27.45 -20.67 25.56
N ALA A 617 -26.84 -19.77 24.79
CA ALA A 617 -26.72 -18.35 25.12
C ALA A 617 -28.09 -17.64 25.19
N ALA A 618 -28.20 -16.55 25.93
CA ALA A 618 -29.43 -15.74 25.92
C ALA A 618 -29.53 -15.00 24.58
N PRO A 619 -30.70 -14.94 23.92
CA PRO A 619 -30.83 -14.30 22.61
C PRO A 619 -30.48 -12.79 22.64
N GLU A 620 -30.67 -12.13 23.78
CA GLU A 620 -30.31 -10.72 24.00
C GLU A 620 -28.80 -10.46 23.89
N GLU A 621 -27.95 -11.48 24.10
CA GLU A 621 -26.50 -11.34 23.94
C GLU A 621 -26.11 -11.02 22.48
N PHE A 622 -26.94 -11.44 21.52
CA PHE A 622 -26.79 -11.14 20.08
C PHE A 622 -27.63 -9.95 19.61
N GLY A 623 -28.37 -9.31 20.52
CA GLY A 623 -29.36 -8.30 20.18
C GLY A 623 -28.80 -7.13 19.35
N GLY A 624 -29.54 -6.73 18.30
CA GLY A 624 -29.21 -5.60 17.44
C GLY A 624 -28.25 -5.90 16.28
N LEU A 625 -27.69 -7.11 16.19
CA LEU A 625 -26.78 -7.50 15.12
C LEU A 625 -27.52 -8.25 14.00
N PRO A 626 -27.56 -7.76 12.76
CA PRO A 626 -28.13 -8.50 11.63
C PRO A 626 -27.33 -9.78 11.39
N MET A 627 -28.05 -10.87 11.11
CA MET A 627 -27.51 -12.21 10.94
C MET A 627 -28.10 -12.87 9.70
N ARG A 628 -27.21 -13.36 8.83
CA ARG A 628 -27.57 -14.09 7.62
C ARG A 628 -26.77 -15.37 7.51
N SER A 629 -27.37 -16.41 6.96
CA SER A 629 -26.63 -17.63 6.62
C SER A 629 -27.06 -18.24 5.31
N MET A 630 -26.12 -18.92 4.67
CA MET A 630 -26.31 -19.74 3.49
C MET A 630 -25.75 -21.15 3.75
N SER A 631 -26.57 -22.17 3.53
CA SER A 631 -26.18 -23.59 3.73
C SER A 631 -26.95 -24.48 2.75
N TYR A 632 -26.46 -25.69 2.49
CA TYR A 632 -27.24 -26.68 1.76
C TYR A 632 -28.35 -27.25 2.64
N ASP A 633 -29.56 -27.38 2.08
CA ASP A 633 -30.75 -27.75 2.87
C ASP A 633 -30.70 -29.17 3.44
N SER A 634 -29.93 -30.05 2.80
CA SER A 634 -29.72 -31.45 3.21
C SER A 634 -28.28 -31.72 3.64
N ASP A 635 -27.57 -30.71 4.13
CA ASP A 635 -26.26 -30.88 4.75
C ASP A 635 -26.36 -31.85 5.95
N ALA A 636 -25.72 -33.00 5.85
CA ALA A 636 -25.72 -34.03 6.90
C ALA A 636 -24.55 -33.88 7.89
N VAL A 637 -23.57 -33.02 7.59
CA VAL A 637 -22.41 -32.78 8.44
C VAL A 637 -22.73 -31.73 9.49
N VAL A 638 -23.38 -30.63 9.09
CA VAL A 638 -23.88 -29.60 10.01
C VAL A 638 -25.34 -29.33 9.66
N PRO A 639 -26.29 -30.16 10.14
CA PRO A 639 -27.70 -30.06 9.76
C PRO A 639 -28.28 -28.66 10.08
N PRO A 640 -28.79 -27.91 9.08
CA PRO A 640 -29.25 -26.54 9.30
C PRO A 640 -30.37 -26.47 10.34
N GLN A 641 -31.22 -27.50 10.42
CA GLN A 641 -32.38 -27.56 11.31
C GLN A 641 -32.00 -27.65 12.79
N THR A 642 -30.85 -28.25 13.13
CA THR A 642 -30.33 -28.33 14.51
C THR A 642 -29.25 -27.29 14.81
N ASN A 643 -28.83 -26.54 13.79
CA ASN A 643 -27.83 -25.49 13.87
C ASN A 643 -28.44 -24.14 13.49
N VAL A 644 -28.17 -23.65 12.28
CA VAL A 644 -28.36 -22.25 11.93
C VAL A 644 -29.83 -21.82 11.84
N ILE A 645 -30.72 -22.67 11.34
CA ILE A 645 -32.17 -22.35 11.28
C ILE A 645 -32.72 -22.23 12.70
N GLN A 646 -32.33 -23.14 13.60
CA GLN A 646 -32.74 -23.09 15.00
C GLN A 646 -32.25 -21.83 15.69
N LEU A 647 -30.97 -21.46 15.48
CA LEU A 647 -30.40 -20.25 16.06
C LEU A 647 -31.09 -19.00 15.51
N LEU A 648 -31.21 -18.85 14.19
CA LEU A 648 -31.84 -17.67 13.59
C LEU A 648 -33.31 -17.53 13.99
N THR A 649 -34.05 -18.63 14.12
CA THR A 649 -35.43 -18.62 14.65
C THR A 649 -35.48 -18.08 16.08
N LYS A 650 -34.55 -18.54 16.93
CA LYS A 650 -34.41 -18.07 18.31
C LYS A 650 -34.06 -16.57 18.38
N LEU A 651 -33.22 -16.09 17.46
CA LEU A 651 -32.72 -14.72 17.47
C LEU A 651 -33.63 -13.72 16.76
N ALA A 652 -34.52 -14.15 15.87
CA ALA A 652 -35.37 -13.29 15.04
C ALA A 652 -36.08 -12.14 15.81
N PRO A 653 -36.57 -12.31 17.05
CA PRO A 653 -37.19 -11.21 17.80
C PRO A 653 -36.21 -10.11 18.27
N TYR A 654 -34.91 -10.37 18.21
CA TYR A 654 -33.86 -9.55 18.83
C TYR A 654 -32.89 -8.92 17.82
N THR A 655 -33.00 -9.27 16.55
CA THR A 655 -32.12 -8.76 15.49
C THR A 655 -32.92 -8.07 14.37
N PRO A 656 -32.36 -7.04 13.74
CA PRO A 656 -32.99 -6.43 12.56
C PRO A 656 -33.03 -7.35 11.32
N GLU A 657 -32.22 -8.41 11.25
CA GLU A 657 -32.30 -9.44 10.22
C GLU A 657 -31.88 -10.80 10.80
N ALA A 658 -32.71 -11.82 10.64
CA ALA A 658 -32.37 -13.23 10.90
C ALA A 658 -32.79 -14.05 9.66
N SER A 659 -31.90 -14.17 8.68
CA SER A 659 -32.25 -14.77 7.37
C SER A 659 -31.42 -16.01 7.05
N TYR A 660 -32.09 -17.03 6.52
CA TYR A 660 -31.49 -18.27 6.04
C TYR A 660 -31.76 -18.40 4.53
N THR A 661 -30.71 -18.71 3.76
CA THR A 661 -30.81 -19.04 2.34
C THR A 661 -30.41 -20.49 2.13
N GLY A 662 -31.39 -21.31 1.78
CA GLY A 662 -31.19 -22.71 1.44
C GLY A 662 -30.59 -22.89 0.05
N ILE A 663 -29.59 -23.75 -0.07
CA ILE A 663 -29.06 -24.24 -1.34
C ILE A 663 -29.57 -25.67 -1.53
N ALA A 664 -30.22 -25.94 -2.66
CA ALA A 664 -30.65 -27.30 -2.97
C ALA A 664 -29.43 -28.23 -3.13
N GLY A 665 -29.38 -29.30 -2.35
CA GLY A 665 -28.30 -30.30 -2.42
C GLY A 665 -27.93 -30.87 -1.04
N THR A 666 -26.95 -31.78 -1.03
CA THR A 666 -26.51 -32.54 0.15
C THR A 666 -25.06 -32.24 0.55
N ALA A 667 -24.39 -31.32 -0.13
CA ALA A 667 -23.01 -30.99 0.18
C ALA A 667 -22.92 -30.26 1.53
N HIS A 668 -21.87 -30.48 2.32
CA HIS A 668 -21.63 -29.65 3.50
C HIS A 668 -21.17 -28.25 3.10
N ILE A 669 -20.18 -28.21 2.21
CA ILE A 669 -19.58 -26.99 1.68
C ILE A 669 -19.45 -27.13 0.18
N GLY A 670 -19.69 -26.04 -0.55
CA GLY A 670 -19.48 -25.97 -1.99
C GLY A 670 -19.45 -24.51 -2.46
N SER A 671 -19.01 -24.28 -3.68
CA SER A 671 -18.80 -22.92 -4.24
C SER A 671 -20.06 -22.04 -4.17
N GLN A 672 -21.26 -22.62 -4.24
CA GLN A 672 -22.52 -21.89 -4.12
C GLN A 672 -22.74 -21.27 -2.72
N ALA A 673 -22.21 -21.89 -1.66
CA ALA A 673 -22.27 -21.34 -0.31
C ALA A 673 -21.33 -20.14 -0.11
N PHE A 674 -20.33 -19.99 -0.99
CA PHE A 674 -19.38 -18.88 -1.01
C PHE A 674 -19.78 -17.82 -2.04
N ASN A 675 -20.90 -17.16 -1.80
CA ASN A 675 -21.48 -16.19 -2.73
C ASN A 675 -21.03 -14.75 -2.44
N VAL A 676 -20.03 -14.25 -3.18
CA VAL A 676 -19.49 -12.89 -3.02
C VAL A 676 -20.57 -11.82 -3.15
N ALA A 677 -21.48 -11.96 -4.11
CA ALA A 677 -22.53 -10.98 -4.35
C ALA A 677 -23.50 -10.87 -3.17
N ASP A 678 -23.90 -12.01 -2.60
CA ASP A 678 -24.79 -12.04 -1.44
C ASP A 678 -24.12 -11.48 -0.18
N THR A 679 -22.88 -11.91 0.10
CA THR A 679 -22.12 -11.42 1.26
C THR A 679 -21.86 -9.92 1.18
N THR A 680 -21.44 -9.40 0.02
CA THR A 680 -21.20 -7.95 -0.15
C THR A 680 -22.49 -7.14 -0.13
N ALA A 681 -23.60 -7.67 -0.65
CA ALA A 681 -24.90 -7.01 -0.54
C ALA A 681 -25.37 -6.92 0.92
N PHE A 682 -25.20 -7.99 1.69
CA PHE A 682 -25.48 -8.01 3.13
C PHE A 682 -24.58 -7.01 3.87
N ALA A 683 -23.27 -7.03 3.61
CA ALA A 683 -22.30 -6.14 4.23
C ALA A 683 -22.56 -4.66 3.90
N LYS A 684 -22.93 -4.33 2.66
CA LYS A 684 -23.28 -2.95 2.25
C LYS A 684 -24.57 -2.45 2.89
N ARG A 685 -25.54 -3.33 3.14
CA ARG A 685 -26.83 -2.97 3.75
C ARG A 685 -26.66 -2.57 5.22
N TRP A 686 -25.84 -3.31 5.94
CA TRP A 686 -25.74 -3.21 7.40
C TRP A 686 -24.45 -2.53 7.90
N GLY A 687 -23.40 -2.58 7.09
CA GLY A 687 -22.10 -2.03 7.42
C GLY A 687 -21.83 -0.67 6.77
N PRO A 688 -20.67 -0.08 7.09
CA PRO A 688 -20.17 1.09 6.40
C PRO A 688 -19.88 0.78 4.91
N ALA A 689 -20.05 1.78 4.05
CA ALA A 689 -19.77 1.62 2.63
C ALA A 689 -18.28 1.26 2.42
N PRO A 690 -17.97 0.29 1.53
CA PRO A 690 -16.59 -0.03 1.21
C PRO A 690 -15.90 1.13 0.48
N VAL A 691 -14.56 1.17 0.57
CA VAL A 691 -13.76 2.14 -0.18
C VAL A 691 -13.86 1.76 -1.66
N ALA A 692 -14.51 2.63 -2.44
CA ALA A 692 -14.54 2.54 -3.90
C ALA A 692 -13.20 3.02 -4.50
#